data_AF-A0A384K4N5-F1
#
_entry.id   AF-A0A384K4N5-F1
#
_cell.length_a   1.000
_cell.length_b   1.000
_cell.length_c   1.000
_cell.angle_alpha   90.00
_cell.angle_beta   90.00
_cell.angle_gamma   90.00
#
_symmetry.space_group_name_H-M   'P 1'
#
loop_
_entity.id
_entity.type
_entity.pdbx_description
1 polymer ?
#
loop_
_entity_poly.entity_id
_entity_poly.type
_entity_poly.pdbx_seq_one_letter_code
_entity_poly.pdbx_strand_id
1 'polypeptide(L)'
;MKILQLLSWLLAISLQLQTAVSLPGYTNLNHFRRAAAAAADSEICTVDGKAVFAHFMVGNVPFWGVSQWTKDMTKAKQAHIDAFVLNMASTDQNLLIQVAYAFAAAKKVGFKCLFSFDETSDWTYDTIMGYLNQYIGNDAYYIYKGKPLVSTFEGAGNSDAWRQIKSQTGIFFIPDWSSLGAQAAVKLGVADGLFSWAAWPWGDTDMNTYVDASYADFLGKTMPYMMPVGPWFYTNLPEWHKNWLWRGDDLWYDRWEEVLFWQPNLVEIISWNDYGESHYVGPIDETTMGAMRSAPYNYALGMDHDAWLLFLPYIIETYKTGSSSIGQEGVQAWYRPNPNSAGCSTNGTTGNTASQLLIEFPPSKVVQDKVFFSALLSSEADVFVTIGGVDTGAKWLKKPYGGVGIYHGSVDINGVGPVIIVVSRGGNIVASAIGDVHISNDCPLGIANYNAYVMGAMGDSSSTSPDINLCNLNCTSGSGAGDFEKLCSYSCGLGYCPKGACYCTGMGKAKLPKVSGPVGYPIAGADANYEGLCNFACVYGYCPPEHCGTVSGLPMATPTVSPFTPPACVLGTGVGLLAGLCSFSCNFGYCPMNACTCTKQGPLNVTPKANTNVVAVLQLGSIMLFGHHSVNLLAGMDGVRAMFARLLKMVQVQFILTHPYSQIRILKLIAILLAHLYSHPVHMMVKLSSHFHQSQLLWLSAKVMTLL
;
A
#
# COMPACT_ATOMS: atom_id res chain seq x y z
N MET A 1 -55.41 41.28 5.25
CA MET A 1 -54.67 40.30 4.42
C MET A 1 -53.17 40.17 4.72
N LYS A 2 -52.47 41.14 5.31
CA LYS A 2 -51.05 40.98 5.73
C LYS A 2 -50.81 40.47 7.16
N ILE A 3 -51.87 40.25 7.95
CA ILE A 3 -51.79 39.70 9.32
C ILE A 3 -52.04 38.18 9.35
N LEU A 4 -52.80 37.63 8.38
CA LEU A 4 -53.00 36.17 8.28
C LEU A 4 -51.79 35.41 7.73
N GLN A 5 -50.92 36.04 6.92
CA GLN A 5 -49.71 35.40 6.41
C GLN A 5 -48.58 35.29 7.46
N LEU A 6 -48.54 36.17 8.46
CA LEU A 6 -47.58 36.07 9.58
C LEU A 6 -47.97 34.97 10.59
N LEU A 7 -49.27 34.73 10.78
CA LEU A 7 -49.77 33.65 11.63
C LEU A 7 -49.55 32.25 11.03
N SER A 8 -49.58 32.11 9.71
CA SER A 8 -49.27 30.83 9.04
C SER A 8 -47.78 30.45 9.10
N TRP A 9 -46.88 31.43 9.19
CA TRP A 9 -45.44 31.18 9.35
C TRP A 9 -45.04 30.87 10.80
N LEU A 10 -45.71 31.48 11.78
CA LEU A 10 -45.49 31.18 13.20
C LEU A 10 -46.07 29.80 13.60
N LEU A 11 -47.20 29.38 13.01
CA LEU A 11 -47.72 28.02 13.25
C LEU A 11 -46.84 26.93 12.63
N ALA A 12 -46.26 27.16 11.45
CA ALA A 12 -45.37 26.20 10.78
C ALA A 12 -44.04 25.99 11.54
N ILE A 13 -43.51 27.04 12.18
CA ILE A 13 -42.31 26.93 13.03
C ILE A 13 -42.62 26.24 14.37
N SER A 14 -43.83 26.44 14.93
CA SER A 14 -44.25 25.70 16.14
C SER A 14 -44.51 24.20 15.89
N LEU A 15 -44.85 23.81 14.66
CA LEU A 15 -45.07 22.41 14.27
C LEU A 15 -43.76 21.69 13.87
N GLN A 16 -42.71 22.42 13.48
CA GLN A 16 -41.38 21.85 13.22
C GLN A 16 -40.45 21.81 14.45
N LEU A 17 -40.80 22.50 15.55
CA LEU A 17 -40.11 22.36 16.84
C LEU A 17 -40.72 21.30 17.78
N GLN A 18 -41.86 20.69 17.44
CA GLN A 18 -42.47 19.61 18.22
C GLN A 18 -42.15 18.19 17.71
N THR A 19 -41.37 18.04 16.64
CA THR A 19 -40.81 16.75 16.19
C THR A 19 -39.35 16.53 16.62
N ALA A 20 -38.76 17.44 17.41
CA ALA A 20 -37.38 17.35 17.87
C ALA A 20 -37.21 16.97 19.35
N VAL A 21 -38.30 16.81 20.13
CA VAL A 21 -38.19 16.40 21.54
C VAL A 21 -39.32 15.44 21.88
N SER A 22 -39.06 14.16 21.67
CA SER A 22 -39.50 13.00 22.48
C SER A 22 -39.37 11.74 21.63
N LEU A 23 -38.18 11.12 21.63
CA LEU A 23 -38.08 9.67 21.42
C LEU A 23 -38.41 9.03 22.77
N PRO A 24 -39.63 8.50 22.99
CA PRO A 24 -39.93 7.79 24.21
C PRO A 24 -39.45 6.35 24.02
N GLY A 25 -38.28 6.00 24.58
CA GLY A 25 -37.86 4.60 24.53
C GLY A 25 -36.42 4.22 24.91
N TYR A 26 -35.67 5.02 25.68
CA TYR A 26 -34.30 4.66 26.09
C TYR A 26 -34.15 4.34 27.59
N THR A 27 -35.11 3.65 28.19
CA THR A 27 -35.04 3.28 29.62
C THR A 27 -35.36 1.83 29.93
N ASN A 28 -35.51 0.96 28.91
CA ASN A 28 -35.84 -0.44 29.16
C ASN A 28 -34.60 -1.33 29.06
N LEU A 29 -34.21 -1.98 30.16
CA LEU A 29 -33.19 -3.06 30.22
C LEU A 29 -33.37 -4.11 29.10
N ASN A 30 -34.59 -4.29 28.59
CA ASN A 30 -34.89 -5.18 27.47
C ASN A 30 -34.48 -4.63 26.08
N HIS A 31 -34.35 -3.32 25.91
CA HIS A 31 -33.76 -2.72 24.71
C HIS A 31 -32.24 -2.92 24.69
N PHE A 32 -31.59 -2.91 25.86
CA PHE A 32 -30.16 -3.18 26.00
C PHE A 32 -29.80 -4.66 25.79
N ARG A 33 -30.69 -5.59 26.18
CA ARG A 33 -30.59 -6.99 25.73
C ARG A 33 -30.71 -7.14 24.22
N ARG A 34 -31.51 -6.29 23.56
CA ARG A 34 -31.62 -6.25 22.10
C ARG A 34 -30.47 -5.53 21.43
N ALA A 35 -29.83 -4.54 22.03
CA ALA A 35 -28.62 -3.91 21.49
C ALA A 35 -27.38 -4.80 21.65
N ALA A 36 -27.27 -5.56 22.75
CA ALA A 36 -26.25 -6.61 22.89
C ALA A 36 -26.55 -7.85 22.00
N ALA A 37 -27.83 -8.11 21.69
CA ALA A 37 -28.23 -9.13 20.72
C ALA A 37 -28.28 -8.64 19.25
N ALA A 38 -28.30 -7.32 19.00
CA ALA A 38 -28.24 -6.70 17.67
C ALA A 38 -26.81 -6.21 17.33
N ALA A 39 -25.94 -6.06 18.34
CA ALA A 39 -24.49 -6.19 18.16
C ALA A 39 -24.08 -7.65 17.89
N ALA A 40 -25.03 -8.58 18.04
CA ALA A 40 -25.05 -9.89 17.43
C ALA A 40 -25.87 -9.89 16.13
N ASP A 41 -25.70 -8.88 15.27
CA ASP A 41 -25.91 -9.04 13.82
C ASP A 41 -24.83 -10.00 13.33
N SER A 42 -25.09 -11.28 13.60
CA SER A 42 -24.34 -12.46 13.17
C SER A 42 -24.56 -12.71 11.69
N GLU A 43 -24.33 -11.71 10.85
CA GLU A 43 -23.98 -11.89 9.45
C GLU A 43 -22.51 -11.55 9.28
N ILE A 44 -21.64 -12.20 10.08
CA ILE A 44 -20.19 -12.14 9.82
C ILE A 44 -19.94 -12.62 8.39
N CYS A 45 -20.66 -13.64 7.92
CA CYS A 45 -20.52 -14.07 6.53
C CYS A 45 -21.83 -13.87 5.77
N THR A 46 -21.91 -12.80 4.98
CA THR A 46 -22.71 -12.85 3.76
C THR A 46 -21.89 -13.63 2.72
N VAL A 47 -22.42 -14.75 2.22
CA VAL A 47 -21.70 -15.67 1.32
C VAL A 47 -21.74 -15.18 -0.13
N ASP A 48 -22.62 -14.23 -0.46
CA ASP A 48 -22.84 -13.83 -1.85
C ASP A 48 -21.78 -12.82 -2.36
N GLY A 49 -21.09 -13.19 -3.43
CA GLY A 49 -20.21 -12.33 -4.19
C GLY A 49 -18.76 -12.18 -3.68
N LYS A 50 -18.30 -13.00 -2.72
CA LYS A 50 -16.90 -12.93 -2.28
C LYS A 50 -15.91 -13.41 -3.33
N ALA A 51 -14.82 -12.67 -3.49
CA ALA A 51 -13.71 -13.06 -4.35
C ALA A 51 -12.38 -12.47 -3.88
N VAL A 52 -11.30 -13.15 -4.23
CA VAL A 52 -9.93 -12.77 -3.95
C VAL A 52 -9.17 -12.66 -5.27
N PHE A 53 -8.57 -11.51 -5.50
CA PHE A 53 -7.76 -11.25 -6.68
C PHE A 53 -6.30 -11.05 -6.31
N ALA A 54 -5.42 -11.07 -7.30
CA ALA A 54 -4.06 -10.56 -7.15
C ALA A 54 -3.74 -9.51 -8.22
N HIS A 55 -3.17 -8.40 -7.77
CA HIS A 55 -2.71 -7.31 -8.62
C HIS A 55 -1.52 -7.77 -9.45
N PHE A 56 -1.57 -7.60 -10.76
CA PHE A 56 -0.56 -8.11 -11.68
C PHE A 56 -0.03 -6.99 -12.57
N MET A 57 1.25 -6.66 -12.42
CA MET A 57 1.94 -5.65 -13.22
C MET A 57 2.24 -6.21 -14.62
N VAL A 58 1.43 -5.85 -15.62
CA VAL A 58 1.61 -6.36 -17.01
C VAL A 58 2.91 -5.82 -17.64
N GLY A 59 3.29 -4.58 -17.30
CA GLY A 59 4.55 -3.98 -17.73
C GLY A 59 5.80 -4.74 -17.29
N ASN A 60 5.72 -5.55 -16.23
CA ASN A 60 6.85 -6.34 -15.74
C ASN A 60 7.15 -7.58 -16.59
N VAL A 61 6.22 -8.02 -17.46
CA VAL A 61 6.34 -9.29 -18.20
C VAL A 61 6.47 -9.14 -19.73
N PRO A 62 7.33 -8.25 -20.25
CA PRO A 62 7.35 -7.92 -21.68
C PRO A 62 7.69 -9.09 -22.61
N PHE A 63 8.39 -10.10 -22.10
CA PHE A 63 8.89 -11.25 -22.86
C PHE A 63 8.14 -12.56 -22.55
N TRP A 64 7.09 -12.52 -21.73
CA TRP A 64 6.31 -13.72 -21.44
C TRP A 64 5.54 -14.20 -22.66
N GLY A 65 5.43 -15.51 -22.78
CA GLY A 65 4.47 -16.17 -23.67
C GLY A 65 3.33 -16.80 -22.86
N VAL A 66 2.37 -17.40 -23.58
CA VAL A 66 1.23 -18.10 -22.97
C VAL A 66 1.66 -19.17 -21.95
N SER A 67 2.83 -19.79 -22.13
CA SER A 67 3.36 -20.82 -21.22
C SER A 67 3.68 -20.26 -19.83
N GLN A 68 4.37 -19.13 -19.74
CA GLN A 68 4.67 -18.46 -18.47
C GLN A 68 3.39 -18.00 -17.78
N TRP A 69 2.49 -17.31 -18.50
CA TRP A 69 1.17 -16.96 -17.98
C TRP A 69 0.38 -18.18 -17.47
N THR A 70 0.44 -19.31 -18.19
CA THR A 70 -0.22 -20.56 -17.78
C THR A 70 0.33 -21.07 -16.46
N LYS A 71 1.66 -21.02 -16.26
CA LYS A 71 2.30 -21.49 -15.02
C LYS A 71 1.83 -20.66 -13.83
N ASP A 72 1.90 -19.34 -13.93
CA ASP A 72 1.55 -18.42 -12.85
C ASP A 72 0.05 -18.45 -12.54
N MET A 73 -0.82 -18.47 -13.55
CA MET A 73 -2.27 -18.63 -13.33
C MET A 73 -2.63 -20.00 -12.74
N THR A 74 -1.88 -21.05 -13.06
CA THR A 74 -2.06 -22.36 -12.41
C THR A 74 -1.71 -22.26 -10.93
N LYS A 75 -0.61 -21.59 -10.58
CA LYS A 75 -0.18 -21.41 -9.18
C LYS A 75 -1.14 -20.52 -8.40
N ALA A 76 -1.60 -19.41 -8.99
CA ALA A 76 -2.61 -18.53 -8.40
C ALA A 76 -3.93 -19.28 -8.14
N LYS A 77 -4.36 -20.10 -9.10
CA LYS A 77 -5.55 -20.96 -8.94
C LYS A 77 -5.36 -22.01 -7.84
N GLN A 78 -4.18 -22.63 -7.74
CA GLN A 78 -3.84 -23.55 -6.65
C GLN A 78 -3.88 -22.85 -5.28
N ALA A 79 -3.52 -21.56 -5.22
CA ALA A 79 -3.64 -20.71 -4.05
C ALA A 79 -5.07 -20.19 -3.79
N HIS A 80 -6.07 -20.63 -4.57
CA HIS A 80 -7.49 -20.21 -4.50
C HIS A 80 -7.77 -18.73 -4.83
N ILE A 81 -6.85 -18.06 -5.52
CA ILE A 81 -7.08 -16.73 -6.11
C ILE A 81 -8.05 -16.92 -7.30
N ASP A 82 -9.00 -16.01 -7.48
CA ASP A 82 -10.06 -16.13 -8.50
C ASP A 82 -9.67 -15.52 -9.85
N ALA A 83 -8.91 -14.41 -9.81
CA ALA A 83 -8.48 -13.71 -11.01
C ALA A 83 -7.20 -12.90 -10.79
N PHE A 84 -6.50 -12.61 -11.89
CA PHE A 84 -5.53 -11.53 -11.91
C PHE A 84 -6.19 -10.20 -12.29
N VAL A 85 -5.87 -9.17 -11.52
CA VAL A 85 -6.16 -7.76 -11.86
C VAL A 85 -4.99 -7.25 -12.68
N LEU A 86 -5.18 -7.18 -13.99
CA LEU A 86 -4.14 -6.75 -14.92
C LEU A 86 -3.96 -5.24 -14.79
N ASN A 87 -2.91 -4.80 -14.09
CA ASN A 87 -2.48 -3.41 -14.06
C ASN A 87 -1.79 -3.06 -15.37
N MET A 88 -2.31 -2.02 -16.02
CA MET A 88 -1.97 -1.65 -17.37
C MET A 88 -1.60 -0.16 -17.43
N ALA A 89 -0.32 0.15 -17.71
CA ALA A 89 0.10 1.51 -18.02
C ALA A 89 0.03 1.73 -19.55
N SER A 90 -0.49 2.88 -19.99
CA SER A 90 -0.63 3.19 -21.43
C SER A 90 0.72 3.30 -22.16
N THR A 91 1.80 3.48 -21.39
CA THR A 91 3.18 3.59 -21.87
C THR A 91 3.86 2.24 -22.12
N ASP A 92 3.25 1.13 -21.70
CA ASP A 92 3.79 -0.22 -21.88
C ASP A 92 3.75 -0.66 -23.35
N GLN A 93 4.92 -0.87 -23.96
CA GLN A 93 5.02 -1.18 -25.39
C GLN A 93 4.46 -2.56 -25.78
N ASN A 94 4.43 -3.50 -24.84
CA ASN A 94 4.04 -4.90 -25.02
C ASN A 94 2.59 -5.20 -24.59
N LEU A 95 1.82 -4.17 -24.21
CA LEU A 95 0.53 -4.32 -23.54
C LEU A 95 -0.47 -5.15 -24.35
N LEU A 96 -0.64 -4.84 -25.65
CA LEU A 96 -1.57 -5.57 -26.54
C LEU A 96 -1.26 -7.07 -26.61
N ILE A 97 0.03 -7.43 -26.70
CA ILE A 97 0.48 -8.82 -26.81
C ILE A 97 0.31 -9.54 -25.48
N GLN A 98 0.73 -8.92 -24.37
CA GLN A 98 0.67 -9.56 -23.06
C GLN A 98 -0.76 -9.74 -22.57
N VAL A 99 -1.66 -8.79 -22.81
CA VAL A 99 -3.09 -8.95 -22.52
C VAL A 99 -3.67 -10.13 -23.33
N ALA A 100 -3.37 -10.22 -24.62
CA ALA A 100 -3.83 -11.35 -25.44
C ALA A 100 -3.32 -12.71 -24.90
N TYR A 101 -2.05 -12.78 -24.49
CA TYR A 101 -1.47 -13.99 -23.89
C TYR A 101 -2.07 -14.33 -22.52
N ALA A 102 -2.33 -13.33 -21.69
CA ALA A 102 -2.99 -13.52 -20.40
C ALA A 102 -4.38 -14.15 -20.59
N PHE A 103 -5.23 -13.59 -21.47
CA PHE A 103 -6.56 -14.17 -21.73
C PHE A 103 -6.50 -15.57 -22.36
N ALA A 104 -5.52 -15.83 -23.24
CA ALA A 104 -5.32 -17.17 -23.81
C ALA A 104 -4.92 -18.20 -22.74
N ALA A 105 -4.02 -17.83 -21.82
CA ALA A 105 -3.61 -18.66 -20.71
C ALA A 105 -4.75 -18.88 -19.71
N ALA A 106 -5.47 -17.81 -19.34
CA ALA A 106 -6.60 -17.87 -18.41
C ALA A 106 -7.68 -18.83 -18.90
N LYS A 107 -8.03 -18.75 -20.20
CA LYS A 107 -8.96 -19.71 -20.82
C LYS A 107 -8.43 -21.14 -20.75
N LYS A 108 -7.13 -21.35 -20.98
CA LYS A 108 -6.50 -22.69 -20.98
C LYS A 108 -6.59 -23.39 -19.62
N VAL A 109 -6.46 -22.64 -18.52
CA VAL A 109 -6.46 -23.22 -17.15
C VAL A 109 -7.78 -23.01 -16.40
N GLY A 110 -8.77 -22.38 -17.04
CA GLY A 110 -10.03 -22.02 -16.40
C GLY A 110 -9.82 -21.06 -15.22
N PHE A 111 -9.04 -20.00 -15.47
CA PHE A 111 -8.77 -18.88 -14.58
C PHE A 111 -9.38 -17.60 -15.18
N LYS A 112 -9.38 -16.49 -14.43
CA LYS A 112 -9.98 -15.23 -14.88
C LYS A 112 -8.97 -14.07 -14.87
N CYS A 113 -9.28 -13.06 -15.68
CA CYS A 113 -8.62 -11.76 -15.66
C CYS A 113 -9.66 -10.65 -15.57
N LEU A 114 -9.29 -9.52 -14.97
CA LEU A 114 -9.98 -8.24 -15.13
C LEU A 114 -8.97 -7.12 -15.36
N PHE A 115 -9.45 -5.97 -15.83
CA PHE A 115 -8.58 -4.83 -16.10
C PHE A 115 -8.52 -3.86 -14.93
N SER A 116 -7.30 -3.42 -14.63
CA SER A 116 -7.00 -2.19 -13.88
C SER A 116 -6.19 -1.26 -14.78
N PHE A 117 -6.81 -0.15 -15.20
CA PHE A 117 -6.08 0.87 -15.95
C PHE A 117 -5.27 1.73 -14.98
N ASP A 118 -3.96 1.76 -15.14
CA ASP A 118 -3.08 2.64 -14.37
C ASP A 118 -3.18 4.06 -14.93
N GLU A 119 -3.98 4.89 -14.28
CA GLU A 119 -4.26 6.26 -14.70
C GLU A 119 -3.27 7.28 -14.15
N THR A 120 -2.13 6.82 -13.61
CA THR A 120 -0.92 7.64 -13.53
C THR A 120 -0.21 7.80 -14.88
N SER A 121 -0.65 7.03 -15.89
CA SER A 121 -0.28 7.16 -17.30
C SER A 121 -1.40 7.79 -18.14
N ASP A 122 -1.05 8.33 -19.32
CA ASP A 122 -1.98 9.06 -20.18
C ASP A 122 -2.90 8.10 -20.95
N TRP A 123 -4.06 7.75 -20.40
CA TRP A 123 -5.09 6.97 -21.07
C TRP A 123 -6.06 7.83 -21.88
N THR A 124 -6.37 7.42 -23.11
CA THR A 124 -7.44 8.03 -23.91
C THR A 124 -8.70 7.18 -23.86
N TYR A 125 -9.86 7.85 -23.95
CA TYR A 125 -11.17 7.21 -24.02
C TYR A 125 -11.23 6.09 -25.07
N ASP A 126 -10.76 6.37 -26.30
CA ASP A 126 -10.81 5.41 -27.40
C ASP A 126 -9.94 4.17 -27.13
N THR A 127 -8.79 4.35 -26.48
CA THR A 127 -7.91 3.23 -26.14
C THR A 127 -8.53 2.34 -25.07
N ILE A 128 -9.09 2.93 -24.01
CA ILE A 128 -9.82 2.18 -22.97
C ILE A 128 -10.99 1.41 -23.60
N MET A 129 -11.83 2.09 -24.39
CA MET A 129 -12.97 1.46 -25.07
C MET A 129 -12.52 0.35 -26.03
N GLY A 130 -11.36 0.47 -26.69
CA GLY A 130 -10.78 -0.58 -27.52
C GLY A 130 -10.53 -1.86 -26.73
N TYR A 131 -9.87 -1.78 -25.57
CA TYR A 131 -9.65 -2.94 -24.70
C TYR A 131 -10.98 -3.50 -24.17
N LEU A 132 -11.88 -2.63 -23.70
CA LEU A 132 -13.15 -3.09 -23.13
C LEU A 132 -13.99 -3.82 -24.18
N ASN A 133 -14.20 -3.23 -25.36
CA ASN A 133 -14.98 -3.84 -26.44
C ASN A 133 -14.39 -5.19 -26.91
N GLN A 134 -13.07 -5.35 -26.83
CA GLN A 134 -12.41 -6.58 -27.24
C GLN A 134 -12.54 -7.71 -26.20
N TYR A 135 -12.49 -7.38 -24.90
CA TYR A 135 -12.27 -8.41 -23.87
C TYR A 135 -13.40 -8.60 -22.86
N ILE A 136 -14.29 -7.63 -22.61
CA ILE A 136 -15.31 -7.79 -21.55
C ILE A 136 -16.33 -8.91 -21.84
N GLY A 137 -16.48 -9.30 -23.11
CA GLY A 137 -17.30 -10.45 -23.53
C GLY A 137 -16.53 -11.78 -23.59
N ASN A 138 -15.25 -11.82 -23.19
CA ASN A 138 -14.45 -13.04 -23.19
C ASN A 138 -14.82 -13.94 -22.01
N ASP A 139 -14.95 -15.25 -22.22
CA ASP A 139 -15.27 -16.22 -21.15
C ASP A 139 -14.25 -16.20 -19.99
N ALA A 140 -13.01 -15.79 -20.24
CA ALA A 140 -11.98 -15.64 -19.21
C ALA A 140 -11.98 -14.27 -18.52
N TYR A 141 -12.91 -13.36 -18.86
CA TYR A 141 -13.10 -12.11 -18.14
C TYR A 141 -13.86 -12.36 -16.83
N TYR A 142 -13.46 -11.68 -15.76
CA TYR A 142 -14.12 -11.81 -14.46
C TYR A 142 -15.46 -11.05 -14.45
N ILE A 143 -16.54 -11.76 -14.12
CA ILE A 143 -17.90 -11.21 -14.06
C ILE A 143 -18.33 -11.13 -12.60
N TYR A 144 -18.58 -9.92 -12.12
CA TYR A 144 -19.07 -9.64 -10.78
C TYR A 144 -20.52 -9.19 -10.81
N LYS A 145 -21.40 -9.87 -10.07
CA LYS A 145 -22.85 -9.60 -10.04
C LYS A 145 -23.48 -9.45 -11.43
N GLY A 146 -23.07 -10.33 -12.35
CA GLY A 146 -23.56 -10.38 -13.73
C GLY A 146 -22.97 -9.32 -14.68
N LYS A 147 -21.99 -8.54 -14.25
CA LYS A 147 -21.35 -7.48 -15.05
C LYS A 147 -19.82 -7.66 -15.10
N PRO A 148 -19.14 -7.29 -16.20
CA PRO A 148 -17.68 -7.29 -16.25
C PRO A 148 -17.11 -6.32 -15.22
N LEU A 149 -16.22 -6.79 -14.36
CA LEU A 149 -15.58 -5.95 -13.34
C LEU A 149 -14.38 -5.22 -13.93
N VAL A 150 -14.29 -3.91 -13.70
CA VAL A 150 -13.15 -3.06 -14.09
C VAL A 150 -12.73 -2.22 -12.90
N SER A 151 -11.42 -2.05 -12.74
CA SER A 151 -10.81 -1.15 -11.77
C SER A 151 -9.84 -0.17 -12.44
N THR A 152 -9.25 0.70 -11.63
CA THR A 152 -8.13 1.57 -11.99
C THR A 152 -7.13 1.60 -10.84
N PHE A 153 -5.89 1.97 -11.13
CA PHE A 153 -4.97 2.52 -10.14
C PHE A 153 -4.98 4.04 -10.29
N GLU A 154 -5.45 4.73 -9.25
CA GLU A 154 -5.69 6.17 -9.23
C GLU A 154 -6.59 6.67 -10.39
N GLY A 155 -6.52 7.97 -10.73
CA GLY A 155 -7.24 8.53 -11.89
C GLY A 155 -8.58 9.22 -11.60
N ALA A 156 -8.86 9.62 -10.34
CA ALA A 156 -10.15 10.22 -9.97
C ALA A 156 -10.55 11.46 -10.81
N GLY A 157 -9.56 12.18 -11.36
CA GLY A 157 -9.76 13.29 -12.29
C GLY A 157 -10.48 12.91 -13.59
N ASN A 158 -10.42 11.64 -14.01
CA ASN A 158 -11.08 11.12 -15.21
C ASN A 158 -12.49 10.58 -14.95
N SER A 159 -13.06 10.81 -13.76
CA SER A 159 -14.38 10.30 -13.38
C SER A 159 -15.51 10.61 -14.37
N ASP A 160 -15.45 11.74 -15.08
CA ASP A 160 -16.41 12.09 -16.14
C ASP A 160 -16.33 11.13 -17.35
N ALA A 161 -15.13 10.75 -17.79
CA ALA A 161 -14.93 9.78 -18.86
C ALA A 161 -15.46 8.40 -18.45
N TRP A 162 -15.25 8.00 -17.20
CA TRP A 162 -15.78 6.75 -16.66
C TRP A 162 -17.32 6.70 -16.64
N ARG A 163 -18.02 7.82 -16.44
CA ARG A 163 -19.50 7.84 -16.58
C ARG A 163 -19.92 7.46 -17.99
N GLN A 164 -19.23 8.01 -19.00
CA GLN A 164 -19.49 7.69 -20.40
C GLN A 164 -19.15 6.23 -20.70
N ILE A 165 -17.96 5.75 -20.30
CA ILE A 165 -17.51 4.36 -20.51
C ILE A 165 -18.53 3.38 -19.91
N LYS A 166 -18.94 3.59 -18.65
CA LYS A 166 -19.95 2.75 -17.98
C LYS A 166 -21.28 2.71 -18.73
N SER A 167 -21.75 3.86 -19.22
CA SER A 167 -23.02 3.92 -19.96
C SER A 167 -23.00 3.12 -21.27
N GLN A 168 -21.83 2.96 -21.89
CA GLN A 168 -21.68 2.23 -23.16
C GLN A 168 -21.39 0.74 -22.97
N THR A 169 -20.74 0.37 -21.87
CA THR A 169 -20.21 -0.99 -21.67
C THR A 169 -20.99 -1.80 -20.64
N GLY A 170 -21.69 -1.15 -19.71
CA GLY A 170 -22.42 -1.82 -18.64
C GLY A 170 -21.54 -2.47 -17.56
N ILE A 171 -20.25 -2.10 -17.50
CA ILE A 171 -19.29 -2.62 -16.51
C ILE A 171 -19.71 -2.32 -15.07
N PHE A 172 -19.20 -3.14 -14.15
CA PHE A 172 -19.17 -2.86 -12.72
C PHE A 172 -17.81 -2.22 -12.41
N PHE A 173 -17.81 -1.01 -11.85
CA PHE A 173 -16.60 -0.20 -11.72
C PHE A 173 -16.18 -0.02 -10.26
N ILE A 174 -15.02 -0.56 -9.89
CA ILE A 174 -14.42 -0.44 -8.55
C ILE A 174 -13.00 0.14 -8.71
N PRO A 175 -12.85 1.47 -8.77
CA PRO A 175 -11.53 2.10 -8.86
C PRO A 175 -10.82 2.11 -7.51
N ASP A 176 -9.48 2.12 -7.55
CA ASP A 176 -8.67 2.67 -6.46
C ASP A 176 -8.49 4.17 -6.66
N TRP A 177 -9.07 4.97 -5.78
CA TRP A 177 -8.89 6.43 -5.71
C TRP A 177 -8.42 6.84 -4.32
N SER A 178 -7.51 6.06 -3.74
CA SER A 178 -7.02 6.25 -2.39
C SER A 178 -6.39 7.62 -2.16
N SER A 179 -5.72 8.20 -3.16
CA SER A 179 -5.17 9.56 -3.07
C SER A 179 -6.23 10.65 -2.81
N LEU A 180 -7.46 10.44 -3.25
CA LEU A 180 -8.59 11.36 -3.02
C LEU A 180 -9.32 11.06 -1.70
N GLY A 181 -9.26 9.82 -1.23
CA GLY A 181 -9.95 9.30 -0.05
C GLY A 181 -11.41 8.94 -0.32
N ALA A 182 -11.92 7.94 0.43
CA ALA A 182 -13.21 7.30 0.18
C ALA A 182 -14.41 8.28 0.12
N GLN A 183 -14.52 9.24 1.03
CA GLN A 183 -15.65 10.17 1.04
C GLN A 183 -15.73 11.01 -0.23
N ALA A 184 -14.59 11.56 -0.67
CA ALA A 184 -14.53 12.40 -1.85
C ALA A 184 -14.67 11.56 -3.13
N ALA A 185 -14.11 10.35 -3.16
CA ALA A 185 -14.28 9.38 -4.24
C ALA A 185 -15.76 9.01 -4.46
N VAL A 186 -16.50 8.66 -3.39
CA VAL A 186 -17.94 8.34 -3.48
C VAL A 186 -18.75 9.53 -4.01
N LYS A 187 -18.42 10.76 -3.58
CA LYS A 187 -19.11 11.98 -4.04
C LYS A 187 -19.01 12.24 -5.55
N LEU A 188 -18.03 11.64 -6.25
CA LEU A 188 -17.94 11.72 -7.71
C LEU A 188 -19.10 10.98 -8.41
N GLY A 189 -19.79 10.06 -7.71
CA GLY A 189 -21.05 9.46 -8.16
C GLY A 189 -20.97 8.55 -9.38
N VAL A 190 -19.77 8.02 -9.70
CA VAL A 190 -19.55 7.13 -10.85
C VAL A 190 -19.13 5.72 -10.45
N ALA A 191 -18.47 5.53 -9.31
CA ALA A 191 -18.02 4.23 -8.83
C ALA A 191 -19.21 3.37 -8.36
N ASP A 192 -19.15 2.06 -8.59
CA ASP A 192 -20.12 1.09 -8.03
C ASP A 192 -19.64 0.52 -6.68
N GLY A 193 -18.35 0.64 -6.39
CA GLY A 193 -17.63 0.26 -5.17
C GLY A 193 -16.26 0.94 -5.15
N LEU A 194 -15.47 0.78 -4.10
CA LEU A 194 -14.10 1.31 -4.06
C LEU A 194 -13.11 0.25 -3.59
N PHE A 195 -11.92 0.32 -4.18
CA PHE A 195 -10.71 -0.36 -3.72
C PHE A 195 -9.84 0.63 -2.95
N SER A 196 -9.16 0.15 -1.90
CA SER A 196 -8.17 0.93 -1.16
C SER A 196 -6.76 0.38 -1.45
N TRP A 197 -5.77 1.26 -1.59
CA TRP A 197 -4.36 0.89 -1.70
C TRP A 197 -3.63 0.89 -0.33
N ALA A 198 -4.34 1.11 0.77
CA ALA A 198 -3.78 1.19 2.12
C ALA A 198 -3.56 -0.21 2.73
N ALA A 199 -2.59 -0.97 2.24
CA ALA A 199 -2.28 -2.32 2.73
C ALA A 199 -1.29 -2.37 3.91
N TRP A 200 -0.57 -1.28 4.19
CA TRP A 200 0.54 -1.28 5.12
C TRP A 200 0.35 -0.29 6.27
N PRO A 201 0.84 -0.62 7.48
CA PRO A 201 0.64 0.20 8.67
C PRO A 201 1.48 1.47 8.65
N TRP A 202 1.09 2.41 9.52
CA TRP A 202 1.82 3.65 9.72
C TRP A 202 2.98 3.46 10.71
N GLY A 203 4.20 3.80 10.29
CA GLY A 203 5.35 3.86 11.19
C GLY A 203 5.62 2.52 11.87
N ASP A 204 5.80 2.54 13.19
CA ASP A 204 6.14 1.38 14.02
C ASP A 204 4.91 0.60 14.53
N THR A 205 3.71 0.93 14.06
CA THR A 205 2.48 0.26 14.50
C THR A 205 2.21 -1.05 13.75
N ASP A 206 1.46 -1.96 14.37
CA ASP A 206 0.88 -3.10 13.66
C ASP A 206 -0.31 -2.64 12.79
N MET A 207 -0.77 -3.50 11.88
CA MET A 207 -1.91 -3.19 11.03
C MET A 207 -3.19 -2.98 11.84
N ASN A 208 -4.06 -2.11 11.32
CA ASN A 208 -5.38 -1.86 11.88
C ASN A 208 -6.41 -1.67 10.76
N THR A 209 -7.69 -1.63 11.14
CA THR A 209 -8.80 -1.54 10.20
C THR A 209 -9.47 -0.16 10.13
N TYR A 210 -8.79 0.92 10.54
CA TYR A 210 -9.42 2.26 10.57
C TYR A 210 -9.66 2.84 9.18
N VAL A 211 -8.74 2.57 8.24
CA VAL A 211 -8.95 2.94 6.84
C VAL A 211 -10.11 2.12 6.26
N ASP A 212 -10.16 0.81 6.52
CA ASP A 212 -11.26 -0.06 6.09
C ASP A 212 -12.62 0.41 6.63
N ALA A 213 -12.67 0.83 7.90
CA ALA A 213 -13.86 1.41 8.53
C ALA A 213 -14.34 2.65 7.79
N SER A 214 -13.42 3.55 7.41
CA SER A 214 -13.78 4.74 6.65
C SER A 214 -14.40 4.40 5.29
N TYR A 215 -13.88 3.38 4.59
CA TYR A 215 -14.46 2.95 3.33
C TYR A 215 -15.85 2.35 3.54
N ALA A 216 -16.02 1.46 4.52
CA ALA A 216 -17.31 0.86 4.83
C ALA A 216 -18.38 1.91 5.19
N ASP A 217 -18.01 2.92 5.98
CA ASP A 217 -18.92 4.00 6.39
C ASP A 217 -19.39 4.84 5.20
N PHE A 218 -18.48 5.22 4.28
CA PHE A 218 -18.84 6.05 3.13
C PHE A 218 -19.50 5.27 1.98
N LEU A 219 -19.15 4.00 1.80
CA LEU A 219 -19.79 3.12 0.81
C LEU A 219 -21.20 2.68 1.26
N GLY A 220 -21.44 2.66 2.57
CA GLY A 220 -22.68 2.20 3.17
C GLY A 220 -22.94 0.71 2.89
N LYS A 221 -24.21 0.30 2.95
CA LYS A 221 -24.59 -1.12 2.79
C LYS A 221 -24.71 -1.58 1.34
N THR A 222 -24.62 -0.69 0.36
CA THR A 222 -25.00 -0.98 -1.04
C THR A 222 -23.82 -1.12 -2.00
N MET A 223 -22.71 -0.43 -1.73
CA MET A 223 -21.52 -0.48 -2.59
C MET A 223 -20.48 -1.42 -1.96
N PRO A 224 -19.87 -2.33 -2.74
CA PRO A 224 -18.89 -3.25 -2.22
C PRO A 224 -17.57 -2.53 -1.92
N TYR A 225 -16.93 -2.96 -0.84
CA TYR A 225 -15.56 -2.62 -0.52
C TYR A 225 -14.62 -3.73 -0.98
N MET A 226 -13.56 -3.35 -1.72
CA MET A 226 -12.44 -4.23 -2.01
C MET A 226 -11.28 -3.90 -1.06
N MET A 227 -10.96 -4.84 -0.19
CA MET A 227 -9.97 -4.68 0.88
C MET A 227 -8.58 -5.09 0.39
N PRO A 228 -7.53 -4.26 0.56
CA PRO A 228 -6.18 -4.61 0.17
C PRO A 228 -5.53 -5.56 1.17
N VAL A 229 -4.73 -6.49 0.66
CA VAL A 229 -3.86 -7.37 1.45
C VAL A 229 -2.46 -7.35 0.83
N GLY A 230 -1.44 -6.95 1.60
CA GLY A 230 -0.05 -6.96 1.16
C GLY A 230 0.82 -7.56 2.26
N PRO A 231 1.81 -8.42 1.96
CA PRO A 231 2.62 -9.07 2.99
C PRO A 231 3.75 -8.18 3.52
N TRP A 232 4.34 -7.36 2.65
CA TRP A 232 5.58 -6.64 2.89
C TRP A 232 5.65 -5.40 1.99
N PHE A 233 6.52 -4.42 2.25
CA PHE A 233 6.81 -3.34 1.31
C PHE A 233 8.22 -2.79 1.51
N TYR A 234 9.00 -2.75 0.43
CA TYR A 234 10.27 -2.04 0.38
C TYR A 234 10.58 -1.65 -1.06
N THR A 235 10.96 -0.39 -1.27
CA THR A 235 11.41 0.09 -2.55
C THR A 235 12.63 0.99 -2.40
N ASN A 236 13.56 0.89 -3.35
CA ASN A 236 14.63 1.85 -3.59
C ASN A 236 14.88 1.93 -5.10
N LEU A 237 14.07 2.77 -5.77
CA LEU A 237 14.07 2.99 -7.21
C LEU A 237 14.20 4.50 -7.53
N PRO A 238 15.43 5.02 -7.61
CA PRO A 238 15.74 6.41 -7.93
C PRO A 238 15.04 6.98 -9.18
N GLU A 239 14.86 6.17 -10.24
CA GLU A 239 14.18 6.59 -11.48
C GLU A 239 12.74 7.10 -11.23
N TRP A 240 12.03 6.52 -10.26
CA TRP A 240 10.68 6.93 -9.88
C TRP A 240 10.64 7.73 -8.57
N HIS A 241 11.80 8.18 -8.08
CA HIS A 241 11.95 8.88 -6.81
C HIS A 241 11.39 8.10 -5.61
N LYS A 242 11.52 6.77 -5.64
CA LYS A 242 11.04 5.88 -4.58
C LYS A 242 12.19 5.37 -3.72
N ASN A 243 12.10 5.54 -2.40
CA ASN A 243 13.08 5.00 -1.46
C ASN A 243 12.51 4.96 -0.02
N TRP A 244 11.64 3.99 0.27
CA TRP A 244 11.03 3.83 1.59
C TRP A 244 10.58 2.40 1.84
N LEU A 245 10.15 2.13 3.08
CA LEU A 245 9.47 0.91 3.48
C LEU A 245 8.27 1.21 4.36
N TRP A 246 7.39 0.22 4.48
CA TRP A 246 6.42 0.13 5.58
C TRP A 246 6.64 -1.16 6.35
N ARG A 247 6.14 -1.23 7.59
CA ARG A 247 6.34 -2.41 8.44
C ARG A 247 5.56 -3.60 7.88
N GLY A 248 6.28 -4.67 7.52
CA GLY A 248 5.70 -5.94 7.05
C GLY A 248 5.80 -7.09 8.06
N ASP A 249 6.34 -6.81 9.26
CA ASP A 249 6.65 -7.73 10.36
C ASP A 249 5.61 -8.85 10.57
N ASP A 250 4.54 -8.61 11.33
CA ASP A 250 3.46 -9.58 11.56
C ASP A 250 2.30 -9.45 10.53
N LEU A 251 2.46 -8.54 9.56
CA LEU A 251 1.42 -8.02 8.68
C LEU A 251 0.66 -9.10 7.92
N TRP A 252 1.35 -10.08 7.34
CA TRP A 252 0.67 -11.13 6.57
C TRP A 252 -0.29 -11.95 7.42
N TYR A 253 0.04 -12.25 8.68
CA TYR A 253 -0.86 -12.94 9.58
C TYR A 253 -2.00 -12.02 10.03
N ASP A 254 -1.67 -10.84 10.55
CA ASP A 254 -2.65 -9.91 11.11
C ASP A 254 -3.69 -9.49 10.06
N ARG A 255 -3.25 -9.16 8.84
CA ARG A 255 -4.15 -8.69 7.79
C ARG A 255 -5.14 -9.76 7.34
N TRP A 256 -4.75 -11.04 7.34
CA TRP A 256 -5.67 -12.12 7.03
C TRP A 256 -6.66 -12.40 8.18
N GLU A 257 -6.24 -12.30 9.44
CA GLU A 257 -7.17 -12.32 10.59
C GLU A 257 -8.18 -11.17 10.52
N GLU A 258 -7.73 -9.98 10.13
CA GLU A 258 -8.60 -8.83 9.87
C GLU A 258 -9.59 -9.12 8.74
N VAL A 259 -9.17 -9.74 7.63
CA VAL A 259 -10.10 -10.15 6.55
C VAL A 259 -11.16 -11.12 7.07
N LEU A 260 -10.78 -12.08 7.91
CA LEU A 260 -11.70 -13.06 8.50
C LEU A 260 -12.72 -12.40 9.44
N PHE A 261 -12.34 -11.38 10.20
CA PHE A 261 -13.27 -10.62 11.05
C PHE A 261 -14.09 -9.58 10.26
N TRP A 262 -13.42 -8.87 9.35
CA TRP A 262 -13.99 -7.74 8.62
C TRP A 262 -15.01 -8.19 7.60
N GLN A 263 -14.71 -9.31 6.92
CA GLN A 263 -15.55 -9.94 5.92
C GLN A 263 -15.89 -8.97 4.77
N PRO A 264 -14.87 -8.39 4.11
CA PRO A 264 -15.08 -7.48 2.98
C PRO A 264 -15.79 -8.19 1.83
N ASN A 265 -16.39 -7.43 0.91
CA ASN A 265 -17.03 -8.00 -0.27
C ASN A 265 -16.02 -8.63 -1.21
N LEU A 266 -14.86 -7.99 -1.37
CA LEU A 266 -13.79 -8.42 -2.26
C LEU A 266 -12.44 -8.20 -1.56
N VAL A 267 -11.44 -8.98 -1.94
CA VAL A 267 -10.04 -8.82 -1.50
C VAL A 267 -9.15 -8.72 -2.73
N GLU A 268 -8.18 -7.82 -2.71
CA GLU A 268 -7.10 -7.79 -3.70
C GLU A 268 -5.75 -7.88 -2.99
N ILE A 269 -4.99 -8.93 -3.35
CA ILE A 269 -3.61 -9.10 -2.90
C ILE A 269 -2.72 -8.18 -3.75
N ILE A 270 -2.07 -7.21 -3.11
CA ILE A 270 -1.09 -6.33 -3.73
C ILE A 270 0.31 -6.79 -3.31
N SER A 271 1.04 -7.52 -4.16
CA SER A 271 0.77 -7.88 -5.57
C SER A 271 1.25 -9.28 -5.91
N TRP A 272 1.01 -9.73 -7.14
CA TRP A 272 1.57 -10.98 -7.66
C TRP A 272 3.04 -10.84 -8.05
N ASN A 273 3.45 -9.76 -8.73
CA ASN A 273 4.77 -9.66 -9.37
C ASN A 273 5.41 -8.26 -9.35
N ASP A 274 5.09 -7.41 -8.38
CA ASP A 274 5.81 -6.13 -8.22
C ASP A 274 7.10 -6.29 -7.39
N TYR A 275 8.17 -6.71 -8.07
CA TYR A 275 9.48 -6.88 -7.45
C TYR A 275 10.13 -5.56 -7.01
N GLY A 276 9.80 -4.45 -7.66
CA GLY A 276 10.38 -3.14 -7.37
C GLY A 276 9.85 -2.52 -6.08
N GLU A 277 8.73 -3.01 -5.56
CA GLU A 277 8.14 -2.59 -4.29
C GLU A 277 8.11 -3.71 -3.24
N SER A 278 8.72 -4.86 -3.56
CA SER A 278 8.94 -5.99 -2.64
C SER A 278 7.66 -6.56 -2.01
N HIS A 279 6.49 -6.32 -2.59
CA HIS A 279 5.20 -6.80 -2.08
C HIS A 279 4.61 -7.93 -2.92
N TYR A 280 5.41 -8.54 -3.80
CA TYR A 280 5.02 -9.69 -4.61
C TYR A 280 4.79 -10.94 -3.75
N VAL A 281 3.82 -11.78 -4.13
CA VAL A 281 3.60 -13.13 -3.58
C VAL A 281 3.78 -14.24 -4.61
N GLY A 282 3.94 -13.86 -5.89
CA GLY A 282 4.19 -14.80 -6.98
C GLY A 282 5.66 -15.25 -7.02
N PRO A 283 5.96 -16.30 -7.79
CA PRO A 283 7.33 -16.76 -7.98
C PRO A 283 8.19 -15.70 -8.65
N ILE A 284 9.48 -15.67 -8.31
CA ILE A 284 10.44 -14.87 -9.05
C ILE A 284 10.67 -15.45 -10.45
N ASP A 285 10.53 -14.59 -11.46
CA ASP A 285 11.13 -14.79 -12.79
C ASP A 285 12.16 -13.69 -13.02
N GLU A 286 13.44 -14.04 -12.95
CA GLU A 286 14.57 -13.10 -13.12
C GLU A 286 14.54 -12.34 -14.45
N THR A 287 13.86 -12.86 -15.48
CA THR A 287 13.70 -12.18 -16.77
C THR A 287 12.72 -10.99 -16.71
N THR A 288 11.98 -10.85 -15.61
CA THR A 288 10.90 -9.86 -15.39
C THR A 288 11.25 -8.79 -14.35
N MET A 289 12.50 -8.75 -13.88
CA MET A 289 13.00 -7.79 -12.88
C MET A 289 13.48 -6.46 -13.50
N GLY A 290 12.80 -5.98 -14.53
CA GLY A 290 13.22 -4.79 -15.29
C GLY A 290 13.35 -3.52 -14.46
N ALA A 291 12.46 -3.32 -13.48
CA ALA A 291 12.47 -2.19 -12.56
C ALA A 291 13.77 -2.10 -11.74
N MET A 292 14.40 -3.25 -11.45
CA MET A 292 15.61 -3.34 -10.64
C MET A 292 16.84 -2.69 -11.30
N ARG A 293 16.78 -2.33 -12.59
CA ARG A 293 17.81 -1.52 -13.25
C ARG A 293 17.94 -0.10 -12.67
N SER A 294 16.87 0.41 -12.07
CA SER A 294 16.86 1.69 -11.37
C SER A 294 17.50 1.59 -9.99
N ALA A 295 17.41 0.44 -9.35
CA ALA A 295 17.87 0.21 -7.98
C ALA A 295 19.40 0.27 -7.84
N PRO A 296 19.94 0.61 -6.64
CA PRO A 296 21.37 0.53 -6.37
C PRO A 296 21.96 -0.88 -6.54
N TYR A 297 21.15 -1.90 -6.28
CA TYR A 297 21.39 -3.31 -6.58
C TYR A 297 20.05 -4.05 -6.65
N ASN A 298 20.04 -5.27 -7.19
CA ASN A 298 18.82 -6.07 -7.27
C ASN A 298 18.49 -6.72 -5.91
N TYR A 299 17.77 -6.01 -5.05
CA TYR A 299 17.33 -6.48 -3.73
C TYR A 299 16.19 -7.53 -3.77
N ALA A 300 15.65 -7.84 -4.94
CA ALA A 300 14.65 -8.90 -5.13
C ALA A 300 15.27 -10.23 -5.60
N LEU A 301 16.52 -10.21 -6.10
CA LEU A 301 17.19 -11.42 -6.59
C LEU A 301 17.42 -12.43 -5.46
N GLY A 302 16.92 -13.66 -5.62
CA GLY A 302 17.03 -14.72 -4.61
C GLY A 302 16.15 -14.51 -3.38
N MET A 303 15.19 -13.59 -3.43
CA MET A 303 14.29 -13.26 -2.32
C MET A 303 12.90 -13.84 -2.60
N ASP A 304 12.77 -15.17 -2.63
CA ASP A 304 11.48 -15.80 -2.94
C ASP A 304 10.42 -15.50 -1.87
N HIS A 305 9.19 -15.23 -2.33
CA HIS A 305 8.02 -14.87 -1.51
C HIS A 305 6.86 -15.88 -1.63
N ASP A 306 6.97 -16.84 -2.52
CA ASP A 306 5.85 -17.72 -2.93
C ASP A 306 5.39 -18.69 -1.83
N ALA A 307 6.20 -18.89 -0.77
CA ALA A 307 5.80 -19.62 0.42
C ALA A 307 4.63 -18.96 1.16
N TRP A 308 4.38 -17.65 1.00
CA TRP A 308 3.17 -17.01 1.53
C TRP A 308 1.87 -17.53 0.88
N LEU A 309 1.96 -18.16 -0.30
CA LEU A 309 0.80 -18.77 -0.97
C LEU A 309 0.34 -20.07 -0.29
N LEU A 310 1.19 -20.71 0.53
CA LEU A 310 0.95 -22.07 1.03
C LEU A 310 -0.34 -22.19 1.84
N PHE A 311 -0.69 -21.17 2.63
CA PHE A 311 -1.88 -21.19 3.49
C PHE A 311 -3.10 -20.49 2.88
N LEU A 312 -2.93 -19.82 1.73
CA LEU A 312 -4.03 -19.14 1.04
C LEU A 312 -5.23 -20.04 0.74
N PRO A 313 -5.07 -21.30 0.30
CA PRO A 313 -6.22 -22.18 0.08
C PRO A 313 -7.13 -22.34 1.30
N TYR A 314 -6.53 -22.50 2.48
CA TYR A 314 -7.28 -22.63 3.73
C TYR A 314 -7.98 -21.32 4.10
N ILE A 315 -7.24 -20.19 4.10
CA ILE A 315 -7.78 -18.93 4.62
C ILE A 315 -8.74 -18.25 3.65
N ILE A 316 -8.50 -18.32 2.34
CA ILE A 316 -9.42 -17.81 1.32
C ILE A 316 -10.74 -18.58 1.33
N GLU A 317 -10.67 -19.92 1.45
CA GLU A 317 -11.86 -20.74 1.56
C GLU A 317 -12.63 -20.40 2.85
N THR A 318 -11.93 -20.29 3.98
CA THR A 318 -12.54 -19.89 5.26
C THR A 318 -13.18 -18.50 5.17
N TYR A 319 -12.55 -17.54 4.48
CA TYR A 319 -13.13 -16.22 4.21
C TYR A 319 -14.43 -16.32 3.38
N LYS A 320 -14.43 -17.13 2.31
CA LYS A 320 -15.56 -17.26 1.40
C LYS A 320 -16.75 -18.00 2.01
N THR A 321 -16.50 -19.11 2.70
CA THR A 321 -17.55 -20.06 3.13
C THR A 321 -17.71 -20.17 4.65
N GLY A 322 -16.84 -19.52 5.41
CA GLY A 322 -16.84 -19.51 6.87
C GLY A 322 -16.16 -20.72 7.51
N SER A 323 -15.72 -21.72 6.75
CA SER A 323 -14.98 -22.86 7.28
C SER A 323 -14.23 -23.58 6.15
N SER A 324 -13.01 -24.04 6.43
CA SER A 324 -12.23 -24.85 5.50
C SER A 324 -11.61 -26.05 6.23
N SER A 325 -11.44 -27.16 5.52
CA SER A 325 -10.64 -28.29 6.01
C SER A 325 -9.17 -28.03 5.76
N ILE A 326 -8.34 -28.24 6.77
CA ILE A 326 -6.90 -28.39 6.59
C ILE A 326 -6.69 -29.69 5.83
N GLY A 327 -6.09 -29.62 4.63
CA GLY A 327 -5.73 -30.78 3.80
C GLY A 327 -4.29 -31.24 4.02
N GLN A 328 -3.41 -30.33 4.44
CA GLN A 328 -2.01 -30.56 4.79
C GLN A 328 -1.64 -29.56 5.88
N GLU A 329 -0.88 -30.02 6.88
CA GLU A 329 -0.27 -29.11 7.85
C GLU A 329 0.98 -28.48 7.24
N GLY A 330 1.41 -27.33 7.73
CA GLY A 330 2.58 -26.66 7.15
C GLY A 330 3.15 -25.56 8.02
N VAL A 331 4.29 -25.03 7.59
CA VAL A 331 4.98 -23.91 8.22
C VAL A 331 5.48 -22.92 7.18
N GLN A 332 5.40 -21.64 7.49
CA GLN A 332 6.02 -20.55 6.74
C GLN A 332 6.78 -19.63 7.71
N ALA A 333 7.90 -19.06 7.28
CA ALA A 333 8.66 -18.08 8.03
C ALA A 333 9.22 -17.02 7.10
N TRP A 334 9.41 -15.81 7.62
CA TRP A 334 10.02 -14.70 6.90
C TRP A 334 10.85 -13.81 7.81
N TYR A 335 11.87 -13.20 7.23
CA TYR A 335 12.81 -12.32 7.92
C TYR A 335 13.59 -11.46 6.92
N ARG A 336 14.18 -10.36 7.41
CA ARG A 336 15.18 -9.62 6.65
C ARG A 336 16.54 -10.32 6.75
N PRO A 337 17.28 -10.51 5.64
CA PRO A 337 18.62 -11.12 5.68
C PRO A 337 19.62 -10.30 6.50
N ASN A 338 19.48 -8.98 6.50
CA ASN A 338 20.34 -8.07 7.24
C ASN A 338 19.57 -7.43 8.40
N PRO A 339 19.86 -7.79 9.65
CA PRO A 339 19.27 -7.11 10.81
C PRO A 339 19.79 -5.67 10.89
N ASN A 340 19.05 -4.78 11.57
CA ASN A 340 19.49 -3.41 11.82
C ASN A 340 20.82 -3.38 12.59
N SER A 341 21.09 -4.40 13.42
CA SER A 341 22.37 -4.58 14.11
C SER A 341 23.57 -4.84 13.19
N ALA A 342 23.35 -5.17 11.92
CA ALA A 342 24.42 -5.36 10.93
C ALA A 342 25.21 -4.06 10.64
N GLY A 343 24.64 -2.89 10.98
CA GLY A 343 25.30 -1.60 10.77
C GLY A 343 25.39 -1.17 9.30
N CYS A 344 24.58 -1.77 8.44
CA CYS A 344 24.55 -1.44 7.02
C CYS A 344 23.93 -0.08 6.76
N SER A 345 24.37 0.58 5.68
CA SER A 345 23.81 1.86 5.27
C SER A 345 22.35 1.67 4.87
N THR A 346 21.48 2.60 5.28
CA THR A 346 20.11 2.65 4.78
C THR A 346 20.03 3.17 3.35
N ASN A 347 21.11 3.75 2.82
CA ASN A 347 21.13 4.41 1.51
C ASN A 347 19.98 5.43 1.33
N GLY A 348 19.59 6.11 2.41
CA GLY A 348 18.51 7.10 2.39
C GLY A 348 17.11 6.53 2.51
N THR A 349 16.94 5.19 2.59
CA THR A 349 15.64 4.57 2.86
C THR A 349 15.07 5.09 4.17
N THR A 350 13.79 5.47 4.14
CA THR A 350 12.99 5.86 5.30
C THR A 350 11.91 4.82 5.59
N GLY A 351 11.47 4.72 6.84
CA GLY A 351 10.17 4.14 7.15
C GLY A 351 9.09 5.19 6.93
N ASN A 352 8.01 4.85 6.21
CA ASN A 352 7.07 5.79 5.58
C ASN A 352 7.74 6.74 4.56
N THR A 353 6.92 7.53 3.86
CA THR A 353 7.40 8.55 2.91
C THR A 353 6.65 9.88 3.02
N ALA A 354 7.39 10.98 3.00
CA ALA A 354 6.85 12.34 2.94
C ALA A 354 6.11 12.62 1.62
N SER A 355 6.39 11.86 0.56
CA SER A 355 5.66 11.96 -0.72
C SER A 355 4.18 11.61 -0.60
N GLN A 356 3.83 10.79 0.40
CA GLN A 356 2.46 10.48 0.78
C GLN A 356 1.99 11.28 2.00
N LEU A 357 2.66 12.40 2.29
CA LEU A 357 2.37 13.31 3.40
C LEU A 357 2.45 12.65 4.79
N LEU A 358 3.20 11.54 4.88
CA LEU A 358 3.45 10.82 6.12
C LEU A 358 4.71 11.33 6.81
N ILE A 359 4.74 11.22 8.13
CA ILE A 359 5.96 11.40 8.91
C ILE A 359 6.90 10.24 8.60
N GLU A 360 8.14 10.57 8.25
CA GLU A 360 9.22 9.61 7.99
C GLU A 360 9.95 9.25 9.29
N PHE A 361 10.36 7.99 9.37
CA PHE A 361 11.08 7.40 10.50
C PHE A 361 12.39 6.77 10.03
N PRO A 362 13.41 6.67 10.90
CA PRO A 362 14.52 5.76 10.65
C PRO A 362 13.98 4.33 10.44
N PRO A 363 14.43 3.58 9.42
CA PRO A 363 13.99 2.19 9.19
C PRO A 363 14.12 1.29 10.43
N SER A 364 15.17 1.48 11.23
CA SER A 364 15.42 0.73 12.48
C SER A 364 14.41 0.99 13.61
N LYS A 365 13.51 1.96 13.44
CA LYS A 365 12.37 2.19 14.32
C LYS A 365 11.09 1.54 13.81
N VAL A 366 11.05 1.16 12.54
CA VAL A 366 9.85 0.64 11.87
C VAL A 366 9.90 -0.88 11.74
N VAL A 367 11.00 -1.42 11.22
CA VAL A 367 11.14 -2.88 11.01
C VAL A 367 11.93 -3.52 12.15
N GLN A 368 11.37 -4.55 12.76
CA GLN A 368 12.00 -5.27 13.86
C GLN A 368 13.09 -6.25 13.34
N ASP A 369 14.04 -6.59 14.20
CA ASP A 369 15.06 -7.62 13.93
C ASP A 369 14.54 -8.96 14.45
N LYS A 370 13.59 -9.56 13.72
CA LYS A 370 12.92 -10.80 14.10
C LYS A 370 12.78 -11.78 12.94
N VAL A 371 12.67 -13.06 13.29
CA VAL A 371 12.11 -14.10 12.43
C VAL A 371 10.65 -14.27 12.80
N PHE A 372 9.77 -14.02 11.83
CA PHE A 372 8.33 -14.18 11.95
C PHE A 372 7.92 -15.52 11.33
N PHE A 373 6.93 -16.18 11.90
CA PHE A 373 6.51 -17.49 11.42
C PHE A 373 5.05 -17.81 11.71
N SER A 374 4.46 -18.61 10.83
CA SER A 374 3.11 -19.13 11.00
C SER A 374 3.07 -20.63 10.69
N ALA A 375 2.17 -21.37 11.33
CA ALA A 375 1.93 -22.77 11.01
C ALA A 375 0.44 -23.06 10.90
N LEU A 376 0.03 -23.73 9.82
CA LEU A 376 -1.33 -24.24 9.65
C LEU A 376 -1.40 -25.64 10.25
N LEU A 377 -2.19 -25.81 11.32
CA LEU A 377 -2.17 -27.03 12.12
C LEU A 377 -3.59 -27.55 12.43
N SER A 378 -3.73 -28.86 12.35
CA SER A 378 -4.91 -29.66 12.72
C SER A 378 -5.09 -29.85 14.22
N SER A 379 -4.04 -29.58 15.00
CA SER A 379 -4.06 -29.50 16.47
C SER A 379 -2.78 -28.84 16.95
N GLU A 380 -2.70 -28.45 18.22
CA GLU A 380 -1.49 -27.81 18.74
C GLU A 380 -0.24 -28.69 18.54
N ALA A 381 0.87 -28.04 18.19
CA ALA A 381 2.19 -28.64 18.01
C ALA A 381 3.25 -27.66 18.55
N ASP A 382 4.43 -28.17 18.92
CA ASP A 382 5.55 -27.35 19.38
C ASP A 382 6.29 -26.74 18.19
N VAL A 383 6.84 -25.54 18.36
CA VAL A 383 7.66 -24.85 17.36
C VAL A 383 9.08 -24.65 17.89
N PHE A 384 10.05 -24.95 17.02
CA PHE A 384 11.46 -24.74 17.27
C PHE A 384 12.02 -23.88 16.14
N VAL A 385 12.70 -22.79 16.48
CA VAL A 385 13.38 -21.93 15.52
C VAL A 385 14.84 -21.82 15.92
N THR A 386 15.75 -22.15 15.00
CA THR A 386 17.18 -21.96 15.23
C THR A 386 17.75 -20.93 14.26
N ILE A 387 18.65 -20.08 14.76
CA ILE A 387 19.45 -19.15 13.95
C ILE A 387 20.91 -19.55 14.11
N GLY A 388 21.57 -19.92 13.02
CA GLY A 388 22.97 -20.38 13.09
C GLY A 388 23.17 -21.64 13.94
N GLY A 389 22.13 -22.47 14.08
CA GLY A 389 22.13 -23.67 14.93
C GLY A 389 21.86 -23.43 16.42
N VAL A 390 21.59 -22.19 16.84
CA VAL A 390 21.21 -21.85 18.22
C VAL A 390 19.69 -21.79 18.33
N ASP A 391 19.12 -22.56 19.26
CA ASP A 391 17.69 -22.50 19.58
C ASP A 391 17.32 -21.14 20.21
N THR A 392 16.28 -20.53 19.67
CA THR A 392 15.74 -19.23 20.11
C THR A 392 14.71 -19.36 21.24
N GLY A 393 14.24 -20.58 21.54
CA GLY A 393 13.18 -20.80 22.52
C GLY A 393 11.80 -20.35 22.04
N ALA A 394 11.54 -20.52 20.73
CA ALA A 394 10.32 -20.09 20.05
C ALA A 394 9.03 -20.59 20.72
N LYS A 395 7.98 -19.75 20.69
CA LYS A 395 6.64 -20.06 21.20
C LYS A 395 5.57 -19.42 20.32
N TRP A 396 4.37 -19.98 20.36
CA TRP A 396 3.19 -19.35 19.77
C TRP A 396 2.78 -18.11 20.56
N LEU A 397 2.72 -16.97 19.87
CA LEU A 397 2.19 -15.72 20.40
C LEU A 397 0.68 -15.60 20.14
N LYS A 398 0.21 -16.18 19.04
CA LYS A 398 -1.20 -16.24 18.65
C LYS A 398 -1.58 -17.69 18.34
N LYS A 399 -2.78 -18.08 18.76
CA LYS A 399 -3.34 -19.42 18.56
C LYS A 399 -4.76 -19.30 18.01
N PRO A 400 -5.16 -20.16 17.07
CA PRO A 400 -6.53 -20.17 16.56
C PRO A 400 -7.47 -20.69 17.65
N TYR A 401 -8.70 -20.16 17.68
CA TYR A 401 -9.72 -20.70 18.57
C TYR A 401 -10.03 -22.16 18.22
N GLY A 402 -10.13 -23.02 19.25
CA GLY A 402 -10.36 -24.46 19.05
C GLY A 402 -9.13 -25.27 18.65
N GLY A 403 -7.97 -24.62 18.49
CA GLY A 403 -6.69 -25.30 18.26
C GLY A 403 -6.46 -25.83 16.84
N VAL A 404 -7.42 -25.61 15.92
CA VAL A 404 -7.33 -25.94 14.50
C VAL A 404 -7.25 -24.65 13.70
N GLY A 405 -6.21 -24.46 12.89
CA GLY A 405 -6.03 -23.27 12.08
C GLY A 405 -4.59 -22.76 12.09
N ILE A 406 -4.43 -21.45 11.90
CA ILE A 406 -3.11 -20.83 11.79
C ILE A 406 -2.63 -20.36 13.17
N TYR A 407 -1.48 -20.86 13.58
CA TYR A 407 -0.71 -20.38 14.73
C TYR A 407 0.33 -19.37 14.23
N HIS A 408 0.68 -18.40 15.06
CA HIS A 408 1.65 -17.36 14.69
C HIS A 408 2.56 -16.97 15.86
N GLY A 409 3.80 -16.62 15.53
CA GLY A 409 4.79 -16.15 16.49
C GLY A 409 5.99 -15.49 15.82
N SER A 410 6.85 -14.92 16.65
CA SER A 410 8.11 -14.34 16.22
C SER A 410 9.18 -14.48 17.31
N VAL A 411 10.45 -14.47 16.89
CA VAL A 411 11.62 -14.53 17.77
C VAL A 411 12.65 -13.49 17.36
N ASP A 412 13.34 -12.90 18.35
CA ASP A 412 14.39 -11.92 18.10
C ASP A 412 15.59 -12.56 17.39
N ILE A 413 16.16 -11.82 16.43
CA ILE A 413 17.42 -12.19 15.79
C ILE A 413 18.55 -11.88 16.75
N ASN A 414 19.17 -12.93 17.30
CA ASN A 414 20.28 -12.84 18.26
C ASN A 414 21.60 -13.44 17.72
N GLY A 415 21.66 -13.73 16.43
CA GLY A 415 22.79 -14.37 15.77
C GLY A 415 22.73 -14.27 14.25
N VAL A 416 23.70 -14.91 13.59
CA VAL A 416 23.82 -15.00 12.12
C VAL A 416 23.85 -16.47 11.71
N GLY A 417 23.51 -16.75 10.45
CA GLY A 417 23.52 -18.09 9.86
C GLY A 417 22.16 -18.51 9.31
N PRO A 418 22.00 -19.80 8.95
CA PRO A 418 20.75 -20.32 8.44
C PRO A 418 19.64 -20.22 9.48
N VAL A 419 18.43 -19.93 9.01
CA VAL A 419 17.20 -20.04 9.79
C VAL A 419 16.59 -21.41 9.51
N ILE A 420 16.28 -22.15 10.56
CA ILE A 420 15.58 -23.43 10.48
C ILE A 420 14.36 -23.34 11.37
N ILE A 421 13.20 -23.69 10.83
CA ILE A 421 11.96 -23.83 11.60
C ILE A 421 11.47 -25.27 11.53
N VAL A 422 11.13 -25.82 12.70
CA VAL A 422 10.57 -27.16 12.83
C VAL A 422 9.32 -27.08 13.68
N VAL A 423 8.22 -27.59 13.15
CA VAL A 423 6.99 -27.84 13.90
C VAL A 423 6.91 -29.33 14.20
N SER A 424 6.72 -29.68 15.47
CA SER A 424 6.70 -31.09 15.89
C SER A 424 5.56 -31.40 16.86
N ARG A 425 5.02 -32.61 16.76
CA ARG A 425 3.96 -33.09 17.65
C ARG A 425 4.32 -34.47 18.17
N GLY A 426 4.49 -34.60 19.49
CA GLY A 426 4.86 -35.86 20.12
C GLY A 426 6.21 -36.42 19.64
N GLY A 427 7.17 -35.54 19.30
CA GLY A 427 8.49 -35.93 18.80
C GLY A 427 8.57 -36.22 17.29
N ASN A 428 7.44 -36.20 16.58
CA ASN A 428 7.41 -36.34 15.11
C ASN A 428 7.38 -34.96 14.46
N ILE A 429 8.15 -34.78 13.38
CA ILE A 429 8.13 -33.56 12.58
C ILE A 429 6.81 -33.52 11.80
N VAL A 430 6.05 -32.45 12.00
CA VAL A 430 4.82 -32.15 11.24
C VAL A 430 5.18 -31.43 9.94
N ALA A 431 6.01 -30.39 10.05
CA ALA A 431 6.54 -29.64 8.92
C ALA A 431 7.86 -28.99 9.33
N SER A 432 8.77 -28.78 8.38
CA SER A 432 10.03 -28.09 8.62
C SER A 432 10.50 -27.37 7.36
N ALA A 433 11.10 -26.21 7.53
CA ALA A 433 11.72 -25.47 6.43
C ALA A 433 13.13 -25.01 6.85
N ILE A 434 14.02 -24.92 5.87
CA ILE A 434 15.38 -24.38 5.99
C ILE A 434 15.50 -23.22 5.00
N GLY A 435 15.98 -22.07 5.46
CA GLY A 435 16.11 -20.89 4.62
C GLY A 435 17.43 -20.87 3.85
N ASP A 436 17.36 -20.69 2.53
CA ASP A 436 18.54 -20.61 1.66
C ASP A 436 19.26 -19.26 1.77
N VAL A 437 18.54 -18.21 2.17
CA VAL A 437 19.13 -16.89 2.46
C VAL A 437 19.39 -16.79 3.96
N HIS A 438 20.65 -16.76 4.34
CA HIS A 438 21.07 -16.70 5.73
C HIS A 438 20.97 -15.29 6.31
N ILE A 439 20.69 -15.20 7.61
CA ILE A 439 20.87 -13.95 8.35
C ILE A 439 22.37 -13.63 8.38
N SER A 440 22.76 -12.45 7.94
CA SER A 440 24.16 -12.02 7.87
C SER A 440 24.34 -10.54 8.16
N ASN A 441 25.52 -10.21 8.69
CA ASN A 441 25.97 -8.83 8.80
C ASN A 441 26.60 -8.31 7.48
N ASP A 442 26.80 -9.20 6.51
CA ASP A 442 27.33 -8.84 5.19
C ASP A 442 26.21 -8.29 4.31
N CYS A 443 26.38 -7.03 3.88
CA CYS A 443 25.41 -6.32 3.06
C CYS A 443 25.94 -6.12 1.63
N PRO A 444 25.17 -6.46 0.59
CA PRO A 444 25.51 -6.13 -0.79
C PRO A 444 25.80 -4.64 -0.93
N LEU A 445 27.01 -4.30 -1.40
CA LEU A 445 27.50 -2.92 -1.53
C LEU A 445 27.49 -2.09 -0.22
N GLY A 446 27.42 -2.75 0.94
CA GLY A 446 27.28 -2.09 2.24
C GLY A 446 25.90 -1.47 2.50
N ILE A 447 24.89 -1.82 1.69
CA ILE A 447 23.51 -1.31 1.78
C ILE A 447 22.61 -2.42 2.35
N ALA A 448 21.77 -2.07 3.32
CA ALA A 448 20.84 -3.02 3.90
C ALA A 448 19.79 -3.46 2.87
N ASN A 449 19.49 -4.76 2.81
CA ASN A 449 18.32 -5.25 2.08
C ASN A 449 17.11 -5.29 3.03
N TYR A 450 16.12 -4.43 2.77
CA TYR A 450 14.87 -4.41 3.53
C TYR A 450 13.77 -5.28 2.90
N ASN A 451 14.04 -5.95 1.79
CA ASN A 451 13.15 -7.00 1.29
C ASN A 451 13.18 -8.21 2.25
N ALA A 452 12.07 -8.94 2.35
CA ALA A 452 11.98 -10.15 3.15
C ALA A 452 12.46 -11.35 2.34
N TYR A 453 13.05 -12.33 3.01
CA TYR A 453 13.16 -13.68 2.46
C TYR A 453 12.05 -14.52 3.10
N VAL A 454 11.34 -15.31 2.30
CA VAL A 454 10.24 -16.16 2.77
C VAL A 454 10.56 -17.61 2.47
N MET A 455 10.32 -18.46 3.44
CA MET A 455 10.54 -19.89 3.37
C MET A 455 9.32 -20.62 3.92
N GLY A 456 9.07 -21.84 3.44
CA GLY A 456 7.97 -22.64 3.96
C GLY A 456 7.94 -24.04 3.39
N ALA A 457 7.18 -24.90 4.05
CA ALA A 457 6.99 -26.28 3.64
C ALA A 457 5.64 -26.79 4.12
N MET A 458 5.05 -27.69 3.33
CA MET A 458 3.88 -28.47 3.71
C MET A 458 4.33 -29.87 4.15
N GLY A 459 3.68 -30.40 5.18
CA GLY A 459 3.84 -31.76 5.66
C GLY A 459 2.91 -32.75 4.96
N ASP A 460 2.69 -33.88 5.63
CA ASP A 460 1.79 -34.92 5.15
C ASP A 460 0.32 -34.46 5.17
N SER A 461 -0.52 -35.21 4.44
CA SER A 461 -1.96 -34.97 4.42
C SER A 461 -2.54 -35.08 5.83
N SER A 462 -3.30 -34.06 6.22
CA SER A 462 -4.14 -34.06 7.41
C SER A 462 -5.54 -33.70 6.96
N SER A 463 -6.59 -34.24 7.59
CA SER A 463 -7.96 -33.84 7.29
C SER A 463 -8.65 -33.48 8.59
N THR A 464 -8.70 -32.19 8.88
CA THR A 464 -9.33 -31.66 10.08
C THR A 464 -9.92 -30.29 9.77
N SER A 465 -11.15 -30.07 10.20
CA SER A 465 -11.84 -28.78 10.08
C SER A 465 -12.02 -28.18 11.47
N PRO A 466 -12.05 -26.84 11.60
CA PRO A 466 -12.46 -26.20 12.84
C PRO A 466 -13.88 -26.61 13.23
N ASP A 467 -14.10 -26.86 14.53
CA ASP A 467 -15.40 -27.29 15.07
C ASP A 467 -16.49 -26.21 14.98
N ILE A 468 -16.09 -24.94 14.87
CA ILE A 468 -17.00 -23.80 14.79
C ILE A 468 -16.73 -23.03 13.51
N ASN A 469 -17.80 -22.81 12.75
CA ASN A 469 -17.78 -21.94 11.59
C ASN A 469 -17.49 -20.49 12.01
N LEU A 470 -16.61 -19.81 11.28
CA LEU A 470 -16.19 -18.42 11.48
C LEU A 470 -17.35 -17.47 11.73
N CYS A 471 -18.47 -17.68 11.04
CA CYS A 471 -19.64 -16.80 11.13
C CYS A 471 -20.33 -16.84 12.50
N ASN A 472 -20.00 -17.84 13.33
CA ASN A 472 -20.48 -18.02 14.70
C ASN A 472 -19.44 -17.62 15.76
N LEU A 473 -18.29 -17.09 15.36
CA LEU A 473 -17.28 -16.55 16.26
C LEU A 473 -17.50 -15.05 16.45
N ASN A 474 -16.98 -14.49 17.54
CA ASN A 474 -16.91 -13.06 17.77
C ASN A 474 -15.45 -12.64 17.77
N CYS A 475 -15.19 -11.34 17.64
CA CYS A 475 -13.92 -10.84 18.10
C CYS A 475 -13.82 -11.05 19.61
N THR A 476 -12.74 -11.68 20.08
CA THR A 476 -12.48 -11.95 21.52
C THR A 476 -11.15 -11.38 21.99
N SER A 477 -10.42 -10.73 21.09
CA SER A 477 -9.19 -9.98 21.39
C SER A 477 -9.11 -8.86 20.38
N GLY A 478 -8.91 -7.64 20.84
CA GLY A 478 -8.88 -6.47 19.99
C GLY A 478 -8.21 -5.30 20.70
N SER A 479 -8.06 -4.21 19.99
CA SER A 479 -7.41 -3.00 20.48
C SER A 479 -8.01 -1.76 19.82
N GLY A 480 -7.53 -0.59 20.22
CA GLY A 480 -7.99 0.71 19.77
C GLY A 480 -6.85 1.72 19.74
N ALA A 481 -7.02 2.82 18.99
CA ALA A 481 -6.02 3.87 18.88
C ALA A 481 -6.00 4.75 20.14
N GLY A 482 -4.80 5.06 20.65
CA GLY A 482 -4.61 5.97 21.78
C GLY A 482 -5.49 5.62 22.97
N ASP A 483 -6.29 6.60 23.42
CA ASP A 483 -7.16 6.47 24.59
C ASP A 483 -8.26 5.39 24.47
N PHE A 484 -8.58 4.94 23.24
CA PHE A 484 -9.55 3.86 23.02
C PHE A 484 -9.00 2.49 23.37
N GLU A 485 -7.67 2.31 23.43
CA GLU A 485 -6.99 1.01 23.55
C GLU A 485 -7.59 0.12 24.64
N LYS A 486 -7.70 0.63 25.87
CA LYS A 486 -8.18 -0.14 27.03
C LYS A 486 -9.66 -0.48 26.92
N LEU A 487 -10.49 0.46 26.46
CA LEU A 487 -11.92 0.24 26.29
C LEU A 487 -12.21 -0.77 25.19
N CYS A 488 -11.47 -0.68 24.07
CA CYS A 488 -11.54 -1.64 22.98
C CYS A 488 -11.05 -3.01 23.43
N SER A 489 -9.89 -3.11 24.08
CA SER A 489 -9.37 -4.38 24.59
C SER A 489 -10.37 -5.09 25.52
N TYR A 490 -10.94 -4.35 26.47
CA TYR A 490 -11.99 -4.88 27.35
C TYR A 490 -13.24 -5.32 26.58
N SER A 491 -13.77 -4.47 25.72
CA SER A 491 -15.04 -4.70 25.04
C SER A 491 -14.95 -5.82 24.01
N CYS A 492 -13.89 -5.82 23.19
CA CYS A 492 -13.59 -6.87 22.23
C CYS A 492 -13.35 -8.19 22.97
N GLY A 493 -12.69 -8.18 24.13
CA GLY A 493 -12.55 -9.36 25.01
C GLY A 493 -13.87 -10.04 25.41
N LEU A 494 -14.96 -9.28 25.41
CA LEU A 494 -16.31 -9.75 25.75
C LEU A 494 -17.22 -9.95 24.53
N GLY A 495 -16.69 -9.85 23.30
CA GLY A 495 -17.46 -10.06 22.07
C GLY A 495 -18.00 -8.79 21.41
N TYR A 496 -17.83 -7.61 22.00
CA TYR A 496 -18.28 -6.34 21.44
C TYR A 496 -17.09 -5.53 20.93
N CYS A 497 -16.86 -5.60 19.62
CA CYS A 497 -15.73 -4.93 18.97
C CYS A 497 -16.24 -4.04 17.82
N PRO A 498 -16.63 -2.78 18.10
CA PRO A 498 -17.20 -1.90 17.09
C PRO A 498 -16.14 -1.48 16.06
N LYS A 499 -16.34 -1.88 14.80
CA LYS A 499 -15.44 -1.67 13.66
C LYS A 499 -15.02 -0.20 13.42
N GLY A 500 -15.85 0.76 13.83
CA GLY A 500 -15.56 2.20 13.70
C GLY A 500 -14.65 2.79 14.79
N ALA A 501 -14.37 2.05 15.88
CA ALA A 501 -13.54 2.53 16.98
C ALA A 501 -12.44 1.54 17.41
N CYS A 502 -12.66 0.25 17.19
CA CYS A 502 -11.78 -0.84 17.57
C CYS A 502 -11.44 -1.71 16.36
N TYR A 503 -10.30 -2.40 16.43
CA TYR A 503 -9.90 -3.43 15.47
C TYR A 503 -9.69 -4.76 16.18
N CYS A 504 -9.93 -5.86 15.46
CA CYS A 504 -9.87 -7.20 16.01
C CYS A 504 -8.49 -7.82 15.78
N THR A 505 -7.96 -8.52 16.79
CA THR A 505 -6.65 -9.20 16.76
C THR A 505 -6.75 -10.69 17.09
N GLY A 506 -7.98 -11.20 17.23
CA GLY A 506 -8.25 -12.62 17.44
C GLY A 506 -9.75 -12.91 17.62
N MET A 507 -10.22 -13.95 16.93
CA MET A 507 -11.61 -14.40 16.98
C MET A 507 -11.79 -15.62 17.89
N GLY A 508 -12.98 -15.78 18.46
CA GLY A 508 -13.31 -16.88 19.36
C GLY A 508 -14.74 -16.83 19.86
N LYS A 509 -15.09 -17.70 20.80
CA LYS A 509 -16.43 -17.68 21.43
C LYS A 509 -16.46 -16.72 22.60
N ALA A 510 -17.16 -15.60 22.43
CA ALA A 510 -17.34 -14.63 23.50
C ALA A 510 -18.13 -15.22 24.68
N LYS A 511 -17.74 -14.84 25.90
CA LYS A 511 -18.44 -15.19 27.13
C LYS A 511 -18.75 -13.93 27.93
N LEU A 512 -20.01 -13.52 27.91
CA LEU A 512 -20.47 -12.35 28.65
C LEU A 512 -20.58 -12.64 30.16
N PRO A 513 -20.01 -11.80 31.03
CA PRO A 513 -20.23 -11.89 32.47
C PRO A 513 -21.66 -11.46 32.83
N LYS A 514 -22.05 -11.66 34.09
CA LYS A 514 -23.31 -11.09 34.60
C LYS A 514 -23.20 -9.57 34.62
N VAL A 515 -24.26 -8.89 34.19
CA VAL A 515 -24.39 -7.44 34.33
C VAL A 515 -24.24 -7.06 35.80
N SER A 516 -23.32 -6.16 36.09
CA SER A 516 -22.96 -5.75 37.46
C SER A 516 -22.76 -4.25 37.62
N GLY A 517 -22.61 -3.50 36.52
CA GLY A 517 -22.34 -2.07 36.55
C GLY A 517 -23.50 -1.21 36.03
N PRO A 518 -23.37 0.12 36.16
CA PRO A 518 -24.37 1.07 35.67
C PRO A 518 -24.33 1.18 34.15
N VAL A 519 -25.37 1.78 33.57
CA VAL A 519 -25.33 2.21 32.17
C VAL A 519 -24.31 3.34 32.04
N GLY A 520 -23.37 3.18 31.11
CA GLY A 520 -22.33 4.16 30.80
C GLY A 520 -22.67 5.04 29.61
N TYR A 521 -22.14 6.26 29.63
CA TYR A 521 -22.23 7.26 28.58
C TYR A 521 -20.88 7.98 28.46
N PRO A 522 -20.54 8.57 27.30
CA PRO A 522 -19.39 9.45 27.19
C PRO A 522 -19.51 10.64 28.16
N ILE A 523 -18.39 11.04 28.76
CA ILE A 523 -18.35 12.27 29.57
C ILE A 523 -18.48 13.52 28.69
N ALA A 524 -18.78 14.68 29.31
CA ALA A 524 -18.87 15.94 28.59
C ALA A 524 -17.55 16.26 27.87
N GLY A 525 -17.63 16.57 26.57
CA GLY A 525 -16.47 16.84 25.72
C GLY A 525 -15.76 15.60 25.17
N ALA A 526 -16.17 14.39 25.55
CA ALA A 526 -15.68 13.17 24.92
C ALA A 526 -16.23 13.00 23.50
N ASP A 527 -15.50 12.22 22.70
CA ASP A 527 -15.85 11.87 21.33
C ASP A 527 -17.07 10.93 21.27
N ALA A 528 -17.93 11.10 20.27
CA ALA A 528 -19.10 10.24 20.07
C ALA A 528 -18.76 8.75 19.83
N ASN A 529 -17.54 8.45 19.36
CA ASN A 529 -17.05 7.08 19.19
C ASN A 529 -16.96 6.30 20.53
N TYR A 530 -16.96 7.00 21.68
CA TYR A 530 -17.05 6.36 22.99
C TYR A 530 -18.46 5.87 23.34
N GLU A 531 -19.51 6.29 22.63
CA GLU A 531 -20.89 6.06 23.06
C GLU A 531 -21.22 4.56 23.22
N GLY A 532 -20.98 3.78 22.17
CA GLY A 532 -21.20 2.33 22.21
C GLY A 532 -20.27 1.62 23.19
N LEU A 533 -19.01 2.07 23.30
CA LEU A 533 -18.01 1.47 24.18
C LEU A 533 -18.32 1.71 25.65
N CYS A 534 -18.63 2.95 26.05
CA CYS A 534 -19.04 3.26 27.42
C CYS A 534 -20.34 2.56 27.78
N ASN A 535 -21.31 2.51 26.85
CA ASN A 535 -22.57 1.83 27.09
C ASN A 535 -22.36 0.34 27.40
N PHE A 536 -21.50 -0.33 26.64
CA PHE A 536 -21.20 -1.74 26.80
C PHE A 536 -20.27 -2.04 27.99
N ALA A 537 -19.15 -1.34 28.11
CA ALA A 537 -18.13 -1.67 29.10
C ALA A 537 -18.61 -1.40 30.53
N CYS A 538 -19.31 -0.28 30.75
CA CYS A 538 -19.75 0.12 32.10
C CYS A 538 -20.75 -0.88 32.70
N VAL A 539 -21.69 -1.42 31.91
CA VAL A 539 -22.68 -2.39 32.42
C VAL A 539 -22.03 -3.71 32.84
N TYR A 540 -20.87 -4.03 32.28
CA TYR A 540 -20.07 -5.20 32.65
C TYR A 540 -18.96 -4.88 33.66
N GLY A 541 -18.97 -3.69 34.27
CA GLY A 541 -18.11 -3.37 35.41
C GLY A 541 -16.80 -2.67 35.07
N TYR A 542 -16.56 -2.30 33.80
CA TYR A 542 -15.42 -1.47 33.42
C TYR A 542 -15.90 -0.10 32.93
N CYS A 543 -15.83 0.90 33.79
CA CYS A 543 -16.32 2.26 33.51
C CYS A 543 -15.23 3.30 33.82
N PRO A 544 -14.25 3.50 32.91
CA PRO A 544 -13.14 4.41 33.14
C PRO A 544 -13.64 5.87 33.21
N PRO A 545 -13.45 6.58 34.33
CA PRO A 545 -13.99 7.93 34.53
C PRO A 545 -13.40 8.98 33.59
N GLU A 546 -12.24 8.71 33.00
CA GLU A 546 -11.58 9.56 32.00
C GLU A 546 -12.35 9.70 30.68
N HIS A 547 -13.21 8.74 30.35
CA HIS A 547 -13.98 8.74 29.09
C HIS A 547 -15.46 8.44 29.28
N CYS A 548 -15.82 7.69 30.33
CA CYS A 548 -17.17 7.22 30.60
C CYS A 548 -17.70 7.73 31.94
N GLY A 549 -18.98 8.06 31.98
CA GLY A 549 -19.74 8.41 33.17
C GLY A 549 -21.14 7.83 33.15
N THR A 550 -21.96 8.14 34.16
CA THR A 550 -23.33 7.60 34.30
C THR A 550 -24.42 8.60 33.93
N VAL A 551 -24.04 9.79 33.44
CA VAL A 551 -24.97 10.87 33.10
C VAL A 551 -25.17 10.88 31.59
N SER A 552 -26.40 10.68 31.14
CA SER A 552 -26.78 10.70 29.73
C SER A 552 -26.95 12.13 29.19
N GLY A 553 -26.79 12.30 27.88
CA GLY A 553 -27.15 13.54 27.18
C GLY A 553 -26.20 14.71 27.43
N LEU A 554 -24.98 14.42 27.91
CA LEU A 554 -23.93 15.44 28.00
C LEU A 554 -23.47 15.86 26.60
N PRO A 555 -23.08 17.13 26.40
CA PRO A 555 -22.53 17.58 25.12
C PRO A 555 -21.27 16.80 24.75
N MET A 556 -21.30 16.13 23.59
CA MET A 556 -20.14 15.43 23.03
C MET A 556 -19.34 16.34 22.10
N ALA A 557 -18.04 16.09 21.99
CA ALA A 557 -17.22 16.76 20.99
C ALA A 557 -17.50 16.14 19.61
N THR A 558 -17.68 16.99 18.61
CA THR A 558 -17.61 16.56 17.20
C THR A 558 -16.18 16.79 16.74
N PRO A 559 -15.37 15.73 16.58
CA PRO A 559 -14.01 15.89 16.13
C PRO A 559 -13.99 16.50 14.72
N THR A 560 -13.15 17.51 14.49
CA THR A 560 -12.95 18.08 13.14
C THR A 560 -12.06 17.21 12.27
N VAL A 561 -11.33 16.27 12.88
CA VAL A 561 -10.38 15.33 12.28
C VAL A 561 -10.57 13.99 12.97
N SER A 562 -10.61 12.90 12.22
CA SER A 562 -10.77 11.57 12.81
C SER A 562 -9.67 11.30 13.85
N PRO A 563 -10.02 10.85 15.07
CA PRO A 563 -9.03 10.47 16.08
C PRO A 563 -8.23 9.22 15.69
N PHE A 564 -8.63 8.53 14.62
CA PHE A 564 -7.99 7.32 14.11
C PHE A 564 -7.04 7.58 12.94
N THR A 565 -6.92 8.84 12.49
CA THR A 565 -5.97 9.21 11.44
C THR A 565 -4.59 9.47 12.06
N PRO A 566 -3.52 8.82 11.55
CA PRO A 566 -2.17 9.12 12.01
C PRO A 566 -1.80 10.59 11.84
N PRO A 567 -0.92 11.13 12.68
CA PRO A 567 -0.51 12.53 12.57
C PRO A 567 0.34 12.76 11.31
N ALA A 568 0.27 13.98 10.80
CA ALA A 568 1.18 14.51 9.79
C ALA A 568 2.12 15.56 10.41
N CYS A 569 3.19 15.90 9.70
CA CYS A 569 3.96 17.07 10.06
C CYS A 569 3.16 18.34 9.76
N VAL A 570 3.12 19.28 10.71
CA VAL A 570 2.43 20.56 10.58
C VAL A 570 3.32 21.77 10.86
N LEU A 571 4.54 21.57 11.36
CA LEU A 571 5.60 22.58 11.39
C LEU A 571 6.94 21.88 11.27
N GLY A 572 7.88 22.48 10.55
CA GLY A 572 9.24 21.98 10.47
C GLY A 572 10.25 23.06 10.16
N THR A 573 11.52 22.69 10.24
CA THR A 573 12.66 23.59 10.02
C THR A 573 13.71 22.90 9.15
N GLY A 574 14.48 23.68 8.41
CA GLY A 574 15.61 23.20 7.60
C GLY A 574 16.84 24.07 7.83
N VAL A 575 17.97 23.66 7.26
CA VAL A 575 19.25 24.39 7.36
C VAL A 575 19.58 25.12 6.07
N GLY A 576 20.25 26.28 6.18
CA GLY A 576 20.71 27.06 5.03
C GLY A 576 19.61 27.39 4.03
N LEU A 577 19.81 27.01 2.76
CA LEU A 577 18.86 27.27 1.67
C LEU A 577 17.52 26.53 1.82
N LEU A 578 17.47 25.48 2.66
CA LEU A 578 16.25 24.70 2.89
C LEU A 578 15.38 25.27 4.02
N ALA A 579 15.86 26.24 4.79
CA ALA A 579 15.13 26.76 5.95
C ALA A 579 13.71 27.23 5.60
N GLY A 580 13.58 28.05 4.55
CA GLY A 580 12.27 28.52 4.06
C GLY A 580 11.42 27.40 3.45
N LEU A 581 12.03 26.50 2.67
CA LEU A 581 11.32 25.41 2.02
C LEU A 581 10.76 24.42 3.04
N CYS A 582 11.54 24.01 4.05
CA CYS A 582 11.09 23.14 5.12
C CYS A 582 10.04 23.81 6.00
N SER A 583 10.18 25.09 6.31
CA SER A 583 9.15 25.84 7.07
C SER A 583 7.81 25.88 6.36
N PHE A 584 7.81 25.90 5.02
CA PHE A 584 6.59 25.89 4.22
C PHE A 584 6.05 24.47 4.02
N SER A 585 6.87 23.56 3.48
CA SER A 585 6.44 22.22 3.06
C SER A 585 6.00 21.36 4.24
N CYS A 586 6.74 21.40 5.36
CA CYS A 586 6.38 20.66 6.56
C CYS A 586 5.07 21.14 7.19
N ASN A 587 4.57 22.33 6.85
CA ASN A 587 3.25 22.78 7.31
C ASN A 587 2.09 22.02 6.65
N PHE A 588 2.37 21.29 5.56
CA PHE A 588 1.39 20.56 4.76
C PHE A 588 1.73 19.07 4.65
N GLY A 589 2.41 18.49 5.65
CA GLY A 589 2.75 17.07 5.69
C GLY A 589 3.99 16.65 4.91
N TYR A 590 4.38 17.38 3.85
CA TYR A 590 5.61 17.07 3.10
C TYR A 590 6.85 17.54 3.88
N CYS A 591 7.45 16.65 4.67
CA CYS A 591 8.60 16.97 5.51
C CYS A 591 9.68 15.87 5.45
N PRO A 592 10.49 15.80 4.37
CA PRO A 592 11.48 14.74 4.20
C PRO A 592 12.55 14.78 5.29
N MET A 593 12.74 13.69 6.03
CA MET A 593 13.61 13.66 7.23
C MET A 593 15.10 13.86 6.90
N ASN A 594 15.49 13.56 5.66
CA ASN A 594 16.86 13.76 5.17
C ASN A 594 17.17 15.25 4.84
N ALA A 595 16.15 16.11 4.80
CA ALA A 595 16.28 17.53 4.43
C ALA A 595 15.73 18.49 5.49
N CYS A 596 14.67 18.07 6.19
CA CYS A 596 13.89 18.86 7.12
C CYS A 596 13.75 18.14 8.47
N THR A 597 13.52 18.90 9.53
CA THR A 597 13.15 18.38 10.85
C THR A 597 11.72 18.78 11.15
N CYS A 598 10.85 17.79 11.39
CA CYS A 598 9.50 18.05 11.86
C CYS A 598 9.54 18.50 13.34
N THR A 599 9.05 19.69 13.62
CA THR A 599 9.06 20.29 14.98
C THR A 599 7.69 20.27 15.63
N LYS A 600 6.61 20.04 14.86
CA LYS A 600 5.26 19.84 15.38
C LYS A 600 4.47 18.89 14.50
N GLN A 601 3.75 17.99 15.13
CA GLN A 601 2.82 17.06 14.50
C GLN A 601 1.37 17.47 14.77
N GLY A 602 0.45 17.06 13.91
CA GLY A 602 -0.97 17.32 14.05
C GLY A 602 -1.76 16.79 12.85
N PRO A 603 -3.05 17.15 12.76
CA PRO A 603 -3.85 16.85 11.58
C PRO A 603 -3.23 17.40 10.30
N LEU A 604 -3.35 16.63 9.21
CA LEU A 604 -2.89 17.07 7.90
C LEU A 604 -3.63 18.35 7.46
N ASN A 605 -2.87 19.42 7.23
CA ASN A 605 -3.41 20.65 6.66
C ASN A 605 -3.63 20.49 5.16
N VAL A 606 -4.79 20.92 4.68
CA VAL A 606 -5.08 20.94 3.24
C VAL A 606 -4.15 21.93 2.55
N THR A 607 -3.44 21.46 1.53
CA THR A 607 -2.59 22.30 0.69
C THR A 607 -3.44 23.33 -0.07
N PRO A 608 -3.01 24.60 -0.18
CA PRO A 608 -3.63 25.56 -1.08
C PRO A 608 -3.60 25.01 -2.51
N LYS A 609 -4.63 25.31 -3.31
CA LYS A 609 -4.62 24.98 -4.74
C LYS A 609 -3.36 25.56 -5.39
N ALA A 610 -2.68 24.75 -6.18
CA ALA A 610 -1.50 25.18 -6.92
C ALA A 610 -1.84 26.43 -7.77
N ASN A 611 -1.06 27.49 -7.63
CA ASN A 611 -1.20 28.66 -8.47
C ASN A 611 -0.60 28.35 -9.83
N THR A 612 -1.44 28.09 -10.83
CA THR A 612 -1.02 27.76 -12.21
C THR A 612 -0.23 28.88 -12.89
N ASN A 613 -0.20 30.09 -12.31
CA ASN A 613 0.58 31.21 -12.81
C ASN A 613 2.02 31.25 -12.27
N VAL A 614 2.38 30.37 -11.33
CA VAL A 614 3.73 30.29 -10.75
C VAL A 614 4.36 28.97 -11.18
N VAL A 615 5.28 29.05 -12.15
CA VAL A 615 6.15 27.93 -12.51
C VAL A 615 7.49 28.15 -11.83
N ALA A 616 7.86 27.25 -10.91
CA ALA A 616 9.20 27.27 -10.33
C ALA A 616 10.21 26.81 -11.39
N VAL A 617 11.01 27.74 -11.90
CA VAL A 617 12.17 27.42 -12.75
C VAL A 617 13.35 27.22 -11.83
N LEU A 618 13.81 25.97 -11.68
CA LEU A 618 15.10 25.67 -11.06
C LEU A 618 16.21 26.29 -11.93
N GLN A 619 16.69 27.48 -11.55
CA GLN A 619 17.97 27.96 -12.03
C GLN A 619 19.06 27.12 -11.35
N LEU A 620 19.62 26.16 -12.09
CA LEU A 620 20.91 25.56 -11.75
C LEU A 620 21.97 26.67 -11.79
N GLY A 621 22.15 27.35 -10.66
CA GLY A 621 23.23 28.30 -10.48
C GLY A 621 24.56 27.55 -10.51
N SER A 622 25.39 27.82 -11.51
CA SER A 622 26.77 27.36 -11.56
C SER A 622 27.46 27.67 -10.23
N ILE A 623 27.79 26.62 -9.47
CA ILE A 623 28.61 26.72 -8.27
C ILE A 623 30.03 27.09 -8.73
N MET A 624 30.33 28.39 -8.80
CA MET A 624 31.70 28.87 -8.72
C MET A 624 32.04 29.03 -7.23
N LEU A 625 32.78 28.05 -6.72
CA LEU A 625 33.44 28.09 -5.41
C LEU A 625 34.34 29.33 -5.34
N PHE A 626 33.97 30.31 -4.50
CA PHE A 626 34.88 31.34 -4.03
C PHE A 626 35.78 30.75 -2.94
N GLY A 627 37.03 30.47 -3.29
CA GLY A 627 38.12 30.30 -2.33
C GLY A 627 39.08 31.49 -2.42
N HIS A 628 38.97 32.43 -1.50
CA HIS A 628 39.94 33.50 -1.31
C HIS A 628 41.10 32.99 -0.43
N HIS A 629 42.28 32.80 -1.02
CA HIS A 629 43.61 33.14 -0.50
C HIS A 629 44.69 32.24 -1.13
N SER A 630 45.37 32.74 -2.16
CA SER A 630 46.84 32.85 -2.22
C SER A 630 47.24 33.37 -3.61
N VAL A 631 48.13 34.35 -3.59
CA VAL A 631 48.55 35.21 -4.68
C VAL A 631 49.70 34.57 -5.49
N ASN A 632 49.71 34.87 -6.79
CA ASN A 632 50.78 34.67 -7.79
C ASN A 632 50.90 33.28 -8.47
N LEU A 633 50.38 33.17 -9.69
CA LEU A 633 51.22 32.99 -10.89
C LEU A 633 50.41 33.30 -12.18
N LEU A 634 50.84 34.38 -12.86
CA LEU A 634 50.89 34.60 -14.31
C LEU A 634 49.63 34.38 -15.19
N ALA A 635 49.02 35.52 -15.55
CA ALA A 635 48.65 35.98 -16.90
C ALA A 635 48.28 34.95 -17.99
N GLY A 636 47.02 35.01 -18.44
CA GLY A 636 46.65 34.60 -19.81
C GLY A 636 45.28 33.94 -19.97
N MET A 637 44.16 34.66 -19.79
CA MET A 637 42.83 34.15 -20.21
C MET A 637 41.86 35.24 -20.72
N ASP A 638 42.34 36.30 -21.36
CA ASP A 638 41.48 37.27 -22.05
C ASP A 638 40.84 36.73 -23.35
N GLY A 639 41.30 35.57 -23.86
CA GLY A 639 40.75 34.92 -25.05
C GLY A 639 39.43 34.16 -24.84
N VAL A 640 39.19 33.60 -23.66
CA VAL A 640 38.04 32.70 -23.41
C VAL A 640 36.74 33.49 -23.17
N ARG A 641 36.84 34.67 -22.54
CA ARG A 641 35.70 35.60 -22.38
C ARG A 641 35.21 36.17 -23.72
N ALA A 642 36.12 36.44 -24.66
CA ALA A 642 35.75 36.93 -25.99
C ALA A 642 35.09 35.84 -26.86
N MET A 643 35.46 34.57 -26.67
CA MET A 643 34.88 33.43 -27.40
C MET A 643 33.44 33.11 -26.94
N PHE A 644 33.19 33.16 -25.62
CA PHE A 644 31.85 32.97 -25.05
C PHE A 644 30.88 34.11 -25.43
N ALA A 645 31.35 35.36 -25.45
CA ALA A 645 30.54 36.51 -25.87
C ALA A 645 30.20 36.49 -27.38
N ARG A 646 31.05 35.89 -28.23
CA ARG A 646 30.76 35.69 -29.66
C ARG A 646 29.79 34.53 -29.91
N LEU A 647 29.88 33.43 -29.15
CA LEU A 647 28.93 32.31 -29.26
C LEU A 647 27.51 32.71 -28.85
N LEU A 648 27.34 33.50 -27.78
CA LEU A 648 26.03 34.00 -27.35
C LEU A 648 25.40 34.97 -28.37
N LYS A 649 26.20 35.73 -29.12
CA LYS A 649 25.71 36.60 -30.20
C LYS A 649 25.33 35.84 -31.48
N MET A 650 25.85 34.64 -31.73
CA MET A 650 25.45 33.81 -32.87
C MET A 650 24.10 33.11 -32.68
N VAL A 651 23.65 32.88 -31.44
CA VAL A 651 22.36 32.21 -31.15
C VAL A 651 21.18 33.19 -31.20
N GLN A 652 21.43 34.50 -31.24
CA GLN A 652 20.41 35.55 -31.35
C GLN A 652 20.15 36.00 -32.80
N VAL A 653 20.11 35.06 -33.76
CA VAL A 653 19.68 35.32 -35.13
C VAL A 653 18.33 34.62 -35.39
N GLN A 654 17.31 35.46 -35.56
CA GLN A 654 15.95 35.19 -36.05
C GLN A 654 15.80 33.89 -36.88
N PHE A 655 15.07 32.92 -36.33
CA PHE A 655 14.41 31.89 -37.13
C PHE A 655 12.90 32.01 -36.95
N ILE A 656 12.28 32.71 -37.91
CA ILE A 656 10.86 32.52 -38.23
C ILE A 656 10.83 31.29 -39.16
N LEU A 657 10.47 30.12 -38.63
CA LEU A 657 10.16 28.94 -39.44
C LEU A 657 8.91 28.27 -38.88
N THR A 658 7.89 28.24 -39.72
CA THR A 658 6.58 27.63 -39.50
C THR A 658 6.67 26.13 -39.80
N HIS A 659 7.03 25.27 -38.84
CA HIS A 659 6.54 23.86 -38.71
C HIS A 659 7.24 23.08 -37.56
N PRO A 660 6.57 22.17 -36.82
CA PRO A 660 7.05 21.61 -35.55
C PRO A 660 8.04 20.43 -35.65
N TYR A 661 8.15 19.77 -36.80
CA TYR A 661 8.89 18.50 -36.94
C TYR A 661 10.42 18.63 -37.07
N SER A 662 10.93 19.81 -37.41
CA SER A 662 12.38 20.07 -37.62
C SER A 662 13.12 20.54 -36.36
N GLN A 663 12.40 20.99 -35.31
CA GLN A 663 12.98 21.46 -34.04
C GLN A 663 13.59 20.31 -33.21
N ILE A 664 12.92 19.15 -33.17
CA ILE A 664 13.28 18.03 -32.28
C ILE A 664 14.53 17.28 -32.74
N ARG A 665 14.78 17.17 -34.05
CA ARG A 665 15.98 16.48 -34.58
C ARG A 665 17.27 17.26 -34.33
N ILE A 666 17.23 18.59 -34.35
CA ILE A 666 18.40 19.45 -34.16
C ILE A 666 18.76 19.54 -32.67
N LEU A 667 17.75 19.66 -31.78
CA LEU A 667 17.94 19.63 -30.33
C LEU A 667 18.50 18.28 -29.84
N LYS A 668 18.06 17.15 -30.42
CA LYS A 668 18.65 15.83 -30.15
C LYS A 668 20.12 15.73 -30.59
N LEU A 669 20.47 16.30 -31.75
CA LEU A 669 21.86 16.30 -32.21
C LEU A 669 22.79 17.12 -31.31
N ILE A 670 22.33 18.29 -30.86
CA ILE A 670 23.09 19.19 -29.98
C ILE A 670 23.26 18.57 -28.58
N ALA A 671 22.24 17.90 -28.06
CA ALA A 671 22.31 17.18 -26.78
C ALA A 671 23.28 15.98 -26.84
N ILE A 672 23.32 15.24 -27.96
CA ILE A 672 24.26 14.13 -28.16
C ILE A 672 25.71 14.63 -28.27
N LEU A 673 25.94 15.73 -28.98
CA LEU A 673 27.26 16.37 -29.10
C LEU A 673 27.78 16.91 -27.77
N LEU A 674 26.91 17.54 -26.96
CA LEU A 674 27.27 18.05 -25.65
C LEU A 674 27.51 16.92 -24.63
N ALA A 675 26.74 15.84 -24.67
CA ALA A 675 26.93 14.67 -23.82
C ALA A 675 28.25 13.93 -24.12
N HIS A 676 28.64 13.82 -25.40
CA HIS A 676 29.91 13.19 -25.78
C HIS A 676 31.14 14.04 -25.42
N LEU A 677 31.05 15.37 -25.49
CA LEU A 677 32.13 16.29 -25.10
C LEU A 677 32.38 16.33 -23.58
N TYR A 678 31.35 16.05 -22.77
CA TYR A 678 31.46 16.02 -21.31
C TYR A 678 32.03 14.71 -20.76
N SER A 679 31.92 13.62 -21.52
CA SER A 679 32.20 12.27 -21.01
C SER A 679 33.68 11.90 -21.04
N HIS A 680 34.43 12.20 -22.10
CA HIS A 680 35.80 11.70 -22.31
C HIS A 680 36.74 12.74 -22.97
N PRO A 681 37.49 13.55 -22.18
CA PRO A 681 38.35 14.59 -22.75
C PRO A 681 39.65 14.06 -23.39
N VAL A 682 40.07 12.82 -23.08
CA VAL A 682 41.43 12.33 -23.37
C VAL A 682 41.49 11.19 -24.40
N HIS A 683 40.36 10.60 -24.80
CA HIS A 683 40.39 9.42 -25.70
C HIS A 683 40.33 9.72 -27.21
N MET A 684 40.35 10.99 -27.61
CA MET A 684 40.28 11.41 -29.02
C MET A 684 41.62 11.99 -29.54
N MET A 685 42.77 11.53 -29.04
CA MET A 685 44.08 11.83 -29.65
C MET A 685 44.85 10.60 -30.16
N VAL A 686 44.35 9.38 -29.96
CA VAL A 686 45.08 8.15 -30.37
C VAL A 686 44.32 7.29 -31.40
N LYS A 687 43.04 7.55 -31.68
CA LYS A 687 42.24 6.73 -32.63
C LYS A 687 41.87 7.40 -33.96
N LEU A 688 42.36 8.61 -34.24
CA LEU A 688 42.12 9.31 -35.51
C LEU A 688 43.29 9.25 -36.49
N SER A 689 44.37 8.53 -36.19
CA SER A 689 45.55 8.44 -37.07
C SER A 689 45.56 7.25 -38.04
N SER A 690 44.55 6.37 -38.06
CA SER A 690 44.67 5.12 -38.83
C SER A 690 43.80 4.99 -40.08
N HIS A 691 42.70 5.71 -40.26
CA HIS A 691 41.83 5.50 -41.43
C HIS A 691 41.33 6.84 -41.98
N PHE A 692 42.00 7.38 -43.00
CA PHE A 692 41.38 7.90 -44.24
C PHE A 692 42.45 8.57 -45.14
N HIS A 693 42.39 8.23 -46.44
CA HIS A 693 43.30 8.68 -47.49
C HIS A 693 43.12 10.15 -47.91
N GLN A 694 44.19 10.68 -48.48
CA GLN A 694 44.58 12.09 -48.61
C GLN A 694 43.86 12.90 -49.70
N SER A 695 42.70 12.46 -50.21
CA SER A 695 42.02 13.12 -51.34
C SER A 695 40.67 13.80 -51.03
N GLN A 696 40.19 13.76 -49.78
CA GLN A 696 39.00 14.53 -49.35
C GLN A 696 39.28 15.67 -48.36
N LEU A 697 40.54 15.83 -47.91
CA LEU A 697 40.98 16.90 -47.02
C LEU A 697 41.27 18.25 -47.73
N LEU A 698 41.32 18.26 -49.07
CA LEU A 698 41.60 19.47 -49.87
C LEU A 698 40.34 20.27 -50.27
N TRP A 699 39.13 19.77 -49.98
CA TRP A 699 37.89 20.52 -50.23
C TRP A 699 37.38 21.27 -48.98
N LEU A 700 37.72 20.80 -47.77
CA LEU A 700 37.32 21.46 -46.52
C LEU A 700 38.27 22.59 -46.09
N SER A 701 39.54 22.57 -46.47
CA SER A 701 40.50 23.64 -46.14
C SER A 701 40.26 24.95 -46.90
N ALA A 702 39.57 24.91 -48.05
CA ALA A 702 39.29 26.09 -48.87
C ALA A 702 38.01 26.86 -48.46
N LYS A 703 37.13 26.31 -47.61
CA LYS A 703 35.93 27.03 -47.12
C LYS A 703 36.06 27.60 -45.71
N VAL A 704 37.08 27.21 -44.96
CA VAL A 704 37.31 27.72 -43.60
C VAL A 704 38.16 29.00 -43.59
N MET A 705 38.93 29.29 -44.65
CA MET A 705 39.70 30.54 -44.76
C MET A 705 38.94 31.74 -45.35
N THR A 706 37.63 31.66 -45.54
CA THR A 706 36.80 32.81 -45.96
C THR A 706 35.76 33.20 -44.90
N LEU A 707 35.84 32.61 -43.69
CA LEU A 707 34.90 32.84 -42.59
C LEU A 707 35.59 32.91 -41.20
N LEU A 708 36.89 33.20 -41.18
CA LEU A 708 37.58 33.92 -40.08
C LEU A 708 37.67 35.40 -40.48
#